data_AF-A0A8I0C9V6-F1
#
_entry.id   AF-A0A8I0C9V6-F1
#
_cell.length_a   1.000
_cell.length_b   1.000
_cell.length_c   1.000
_cell.angle_alpha   90.00
_cell.angle_beta   90.00
_cell.angle_gamma   90.00
#
_symmetry.space_group_name_H-M   'P 1'
#
loop_
_entity.id
_entity.type
_entity.pdbx_description
1 polymer ?
#
loop_
_entity_poly.entity_id
_entity_poly.type
_entity_poly.pdbx_seq_one_letter_code
_entity_poly.pdbx_strand_id
1 'polypeptide(L)'
;MDVVFTIVSRNYAAQAAVLMRSLAQAEPDCARVVIGADGPIPELEPYARVMEARETGAPVAAMSVYYDALELNTAVKPHAFRRLLAEPGVTSVTYLDPDIFVYAPLDEVRRGLDEAPLVLIPHLTRPLAGEANPNDHTILTSGGFNLGFMAARREDQVFALLDWWAEKCRFDCRVDFQNGLFTDQKWMDLAPGLVSDLAILRDPGLDIAYWNLEGRTLSHGPDGWRVNGRPLVFFHFSGFDPARPEVLSKHQDRIVTPPGSPLARLLADYAKALLDNGHAQASRTPYAYAAFPSGRPVTGAMRRRALRAAREGLRFDAGLSNQVEAWLDGPDPLGASEGLPDVTREMDQVWREDAFAAARFARDSLDDRLAFHAWFGERRQTQEASRQAAEALLEAWRAGTRHAVPWPQEDRPWTGAAAGVEDWLTAPGERPLPRAAAALLSVRSDLRARFDGAPPETLFAWLIGPEAQARRFAPALVDGAARLRLSDGGASLIQAARFAHAAEPGLSPLKLQISAGYGLGVRAGWTSDMLREVRRDGDHPVGSLSSPYPFPRVLLWIWESRPDLQRLFPVHTALGRLRYLRWLIGGGFAEYDIETDGLPESLTHSAAFATTRLSVRNAAPTARAGRPARIAAVVVVETLTKDMAAWPNGVLVFEAACGKLRRPDGAPVGEVAADMAIFATRPAFAPADAISLIAHGVRWERAAGAWASDGLCGLADGHPAWGFVDEVWTDRPCDHAAPRPVRALSPEAPLQAQLAGLIAA
;
A
#
# COMPACT_ATOMS: atom_id res chain seq x y z
N MET A 1 7.32 -34.42 4.02
CA MET A 1 6.12 -35.01 4.63
C MET A 1 4.93 -34.17 4.22
N ASP A 2 3.83 -34.81 3.90
CA ASP A 2 2.60 -34.13 3.52
C ASP A 2 1.75 -33.88 4.76
N VAL A 3 1.18 -32.68 4.85
CA VAL A 3 0.33 -32.27 5.96
C VAL A 3 -1.09 -32.09 5.44
N VAL A 4 -2.08 -32.69 6.11
CA VAL A 4 -3.50 -32.41 5.87
C VAL A 4 -4.04 -31.67 7.08
N PHE A 5 -4.74 -30.57 6.86
CA PHE A 5 -5.30 -29.77 7.94
C PHE A 5 -6.74 -29.33 7.71
N THR A 6 -7.41 -29.00 8.81
CA THR A 6 -8.71 -28.33 8.81
C THR A 6 -8.73 -27.21 9.86
N ILE A 7 -9.69 -26.31 9.74
CA ILE A 7 -9.91 -25.18 10.66
C ILE A 7 -11.34 -25.27 11.18
N VAL A 8 -11.51 -25.21 12.50
CA VAL A 8 -12.82 -25.31 13.13
C VAL A 8 -12.95 -24.34 14.30
N SER A 9 -14.16 -23.82 14.50
CA SER A 9 -14.58 -23.39 15.83
C SER A 9 -14.94 -24.62 16.68
N ARG A 10 -14.90 -24.51 18.01
CA ARG A 10 -15.17 -25.60 18.96
C ARG A 10 -16.50 -26.33 18.71
N ASN A 11 -17.48 -25.64 18.14
CA ASN A 11 -18.77 -26.23 17.78
C ASN A 11 -18.75 -27.20 16.58
N TYR A 12 -17.63 -27.28 15.86
CA TYR A 12 -17.37 -28.21 14.76
C TYR A 12 -16.34 -29.30 15.15
N ALA A 13 -16.03 -29.47 16.44
CA ALA A 13 -15.07 -30.47 16.89
C ALA A 13 -15.42 -31.91 16.43
N ALA A 14 -16.72 -32.28 16.44
CA ALA A 14 -17.17 -33.59 15.99
C ALA A 14 -16.91 -33.83 14.49
N GLN A 15 -17.12 -32.81 13.66
CA GLN A 15 -16.84 -32.82 12.23
C GLN A 15 -15.33 -33.04 12.00
N ALA A 16 -14.48 -32.24 12.66
CA ALA A 16 -13.03 -32.41 12.58
C ALA A 16 -12.57 -33.81 13.04
N ALA A 17 -13.16 -34.37 14.11
CA ALA A 17 -12.86 -35.74 14.54
C ALA A 17 -13.20 -36.78 13.45
N VAL A 18 -14.37 -36.65 12.82
CA VAL A 18 -14.79 -37.55 11.72
C VAL A 18 -13.84 -37.44 10.53
N LEU A 19 -13.50 -36.22 10.10
CA LEU A 19 -12.54 -35.99 9.03
C LEU A 19 -11.18 -36.64 9.36
N MET A 20 -10.60 -36.35 10.52
CA MET A 20 -9.28 -36.85 10.91
C MET A 20 -9.23 -38.37 11.06
N ARG A 21 -10.33 -39.00 11.51
CA ARG A 21 -10.45 -40.47 11.56
C ARG A 21 -10.54 -41.10 10.17
N SER A 22 -11.28 -40.47 9.25
CA SER A 22 -11.36 -40.95 7.86
C SER A 22 -10.00 -40.80 7.14
N LEU A 23 -9.29 -39.69 7.39
CA LEU A 23 -7.92 -39.48 6.91
C LEU A 23 -6.94 -40.50 7.49
N ALA A 24 -7.02 -40.84 8.77
CA ALA A 24 -6.13 -41.85 9.36
C ALA A 24 -6.28 -43.24 8.70
N GLN A 25 -7.44 -43.53 8.10
CA GLN A 25 -7.67 -44.77 7.36
C GLN A 25 -7.19 -44.68 5.90
N ALA A 26 -7.48 -43.58 5.21
CA ALA A 26 -7.16 -43.41 3.79
C ALA A 26 -5.72 -42.96 3.54
N GLU A 27 -5.13 -42.21 4.48
CA GLU A 27 -3.84 -41.54 4.41
C GLU A 27 -3.05 -41.73 5.73
N PRO A 28 -2.63 -42.98 6.05
CA PRO A 28 -2.04 -43.28 7.35
C PRO A 28 -0.73 -42.53 7.61
N ASP A 29 0.04 -42.26 6.55
CA ASP A 29 1.37 -41.64 6.61
C ASP A 29 1.34 -40.11 6.60
N CYS A 30 0.18 -39.48 6.41
CA CYS A 30 0.09 -38.01 6.41
C CYS A 30 0.09 -37.45 7.83
N ALA A 31 0.73 -36.29 7.99
CA ALA A 31 0.61 -35.53 9.23
C ALA A 31 -0.75 -34.83 9.25
N ARG A 32 -1.53 -35.03 10.31
CA ARG A 32 -2.87 -34.45 10.47
C ARG A 32 -2.84 -33.30 11.46
N VAL A 33 -3.44 -32.16 11.11
CA VAL A 33 -3.51 -30.96 11.95
C VAL A 33 -4.95 -30.45 12.04
N VAL A 34 -5.39 -30.08 13.25
CA VAL A 34 -6.63 -29.34 13.46
C VAL A 34 -6.31 -27.99 14.08
N ILE A 35 -6.88 -26.94 13.49
CA ILE A 35 -6.69 -25.56 13.96
C ILE A 35 -7.98 -25.04 14.59
N GLY A 36 -7.94 -24.72 15.88
CA GLY A 36 -9.04 -24.09 16.60
C GLY A 36 -9.10 -22.59 16.35
N ALA A 37 -10.14 -22.11 15.66
CA ALA A 37 -10.33 -20.69 15.32
C ALA A 37 -10.78 -19.84 16.53
N ASP A 38 -11.50 -20.44 17.46
CA ASP A 38 -12.14 -19.75 18.59
C ASP A 38 -11.78 -20.35 19.96
N GLY A 39 -10.64 -21.05 20.04
CA GLY A 39 -10.08 -21.57 21.28
C GLY A 39 -9.49 -22.98 21.15
N PRO A 40 -8.96 -23.53 22.25
CA PRO A 40 -8.36 -24.86 22.27
C PRO A 40 -9.41 -25.96 22.11
N ILE A 41 -9.01 -27.07 21.48
CA ILE A 41 -9.84 -28.26 21.22
C ILE A 41 -9.06 -29.54 21.60
N PRO A 42 -8.65 -29.69 22.88
CA PRO A 42 -7.76 -30.78 23.32
C PRO A 42 -8.36 -32.18 23.09
N GLU A 43 -9.69 -32.29 23.02
CA GLU A 43 -10.37 -33.55 22.72
C GLU A 43 -10.02 -34.16 21.34
N LEU A 44 -9.39 -33.38 20.44
CA LEU A 44 -8.94 -33.84 19.13
C LEU A 44 -7.48 -34.31 19.07
N GLU A 45 -6.71 -34.14 20.14
CA GLU A 45 -5.32 -34.60 20.23
C GLU A 45 -5.12 -36.11 19.89
N PRO A 46 -6.06 -37.02 20.21
CA PRO A 46 -5.95 -38.42 19.81
C PRO A 46 -5.99 -38.66 18.28
N TYR A 47 -6.48 -37.70 17.49
CA TYR A 47 -6.70 -37.86 16.05
C TYR A 47 -5.73 -37.04 15.19
N ALA A 48 -5.27 -35.90 15.70
CA ALA A 48 -4.43 -34.95 14.98
C ALA A 48 -3.62 -34.07 15.94
N ARG A 49 -2.56 -33.43 15.43
CA ARG A 49 -1.91 -32.33 16.14
C ARG A 49 -2.89 -31.15 16.22
N VAL A 50 -3.18 -30.68 17.43
CA VAL A 50 -4.06 -29.53 17.64
C VAL A 50 -3.22 -28.27 17.83
N MET A 51 -3.64 -27.17 17.23
CA MET A 51 -3.10 -25.83 17.48
C MET A 51 -4.19 -24.77 17.39
N GLU A 52 -3.95 -23.58 17.91
CA GLU A 52 -4.89 -22.46 17.84
C GLU A 52 -4.56 -21.53 16.66
N ALA A 53 -5.58 -20.89 16.09
CA ALA A 53 -5.42 -20.02 14.93
C ALA A 53 -4.41 -18.87 15.17
N ARG A 54 -4.28 -18.38 16.41
CA ARG A 54 -3.27 -17.35 16.75
C ARG A 54 -1.83 -17.81 16.54
N GLU A 55 -1.56 -19.11 16.60
CA GLU A 55 -0.22 -19.69 16.40
C GLU A 55 0.18 -19.73 14.91
N THR A 56 -0.78 -19.46 14.01
CA THR A 56 -0.51 -19.31 12.56
C THR A 56 0.07 -17.94 12.19
N GLY A 57 0.00 -16.97 13.10
CA GLY A 57 0.31 -15.55 12.83
C GLY A 57 -0.88 -14.74 12.32
N ALA A 58 -2.06 -15.34 12.17
CA ALA A 58 -3.29 -14.61 11.87
C ALA A 58 -3.62 -13.60 12.99
N PRO A 59 -4.07 -12.37 12.67
CA PRO A 59 -4.48 -11.37 13.67
C PRO A 59 -5.89 -11.68 14.21
N VAL A 60 -6.07 -12.87 14.79
CA VAL A 60 -7.36 -13.42 15.23
C VAL A 60 -8.08 -12.47 16.19
N ALA A 61 -7.35 -11.81 17.10
CA ALA A 61 -7.95 -10.84 18.03
C ALA A 61 -8.67 -9.71 17.28
N ALA A 62 -8.03 -9.08 16.30
CA ALA A 62 -8.66 -8.01 15.52
C ALA A 62 -9.79 -8.55 14.63
N MET A 63 -9.53 -9.66 13.92
CA MET A 63 -10.50 -10.29 13.03
C MET A 63 -11.77 -10.72 13.75
N SER A 64 -11.67 -11.21 14.99
CA SER A 64 -12.83 -11.66 15.77
C SER A 64 -13.79 -10.55 16.17
N VAL A 65 -13.38 -9.27 16.05
CA VAL A 65 -14.28 -8.12 16.25
C VAL A 65 -15.21 -7.95 15.06
N TYR A 66 -14.74 -8.20 13.84
CA TYR A 66 -15.47 -7.86 12.61
C TYR A 66 -15.87 -9.05 11.73
N TYR A 67 -15.43 -10.26 12.08
CA TYR A 67 -15.84 -11.51 11.42
C TYR A 67 -16.65 -12.41 12.35
N ASP A 68 -17.73 -12.97 11.80
CA ASP A 68 -18.46 -14.05 12.46
C ASP A 68 -17.67 -15.37 12.42
N ALA A 69 -18.26 -16.47 12.90
CA ALA A 69 -17.59 -17.75 12.93
C ALA A 69 -17.20 -18.25 11.53
N LEU A 70 -18.07 -18.14 10.54
CA LEU A 70 -17.80 -18.60 9.17
C LEU A 70 -16.66 -17.78 8.55
N GLU A 71 -16.77 -16.46 8.67
CA GLU A 71 -15.82 -15.50 8.14
C GLU A 71 -14.43 -15.63 8.79
N LEU A 72 -14.37 -15.87 10.11
CA LEU A 72 -13.09 -16.03 10.81
C LEU A 72 -12.41 -17.35 10.44
N ASN A 73 -13.13 -18.48 10.44
CA ASN A 73 -12.55 -19.79 10.10
C ASN A 73 -11.93 -19.77 8.69
N THR A 74 -12.63 -19.17 7.73
CA THR A 74 -12.15 -19.03 6.36
C THR A 74 -10.99 -18.04 6.24
N ALA A 75 -11.01 -16.91 6.96
CA ALA A 75 -9.94 -15.91 6.92
C ALA A 75 -8.58 -16.43 7.45
N VAL A 76 -8.59 -17.45 8.32
CA VAL A 76 -7.37 -18.05 8.88
C VAL A 76 -6.64 -18.95 7.88
N LYS A 77 -7.32 -19.47 6.86
CA LYS A 77 -6.80 -20.44 5.89
C LYS A 77 -5.46 -20.04 5.24
N PRO A 78 -5.27 -18.83 4.67
CA PRO A 78 -3.97 -18.42 4.11
C PRO A 78 -2.83 -18.44 5.14
N HIS A 79 -3.11 -18.00 6.38
CA HIS A 79 -2.12 -17.99 7.46
C HIS A 79 -1.75 -19.40 7.91
N ALA A 80 -2.74 -20.30 7.99
CA ALA A 80 -2.53 -21.71 8.32
C ALA A 80 -1.67 -22.41 7.26
N PHE A 81 -2.01 -22.28 5.98
CA PHE A 81 -1.18 -22.80 4.87
C PHE A 81 0.26 -22.32 4.97
N ARG A 82 0.46 -21.00 5.13
CA ARG A 82 1.79 -20.40 5.23
C ARG A 82 2.57 -20.96 6.40
N ARG A 83 1.95 -21.04 7.58
CA ARG A 83 2.58 -21.54 8.81
C ARG A 83 2.98 -23.00 8.70
N LEU A 84 2.14 -23.85 8.12
CA LEU A 84 2.37 -25.28 7.97
C LEU A 84 3.41 -25.56 6.88
N LEU A 85 3.30 -24.91 5.72
CA LEU A 85 4.29 -25.04 4.64
C LEU A 85 5.69 -24.59 5.06
N ALA A 86 5.80 -23.65 6.00
CA ALA A 86 7.08 -23.19 6.52
C ALA A 86 7.79 -24.21 7.43
N GLU A 87 7.07 -25.19 7.99
CA GLU A 87 7.65 -26.16 8.94
C GLU A 87 8.76 -27.00 8.30
N PRO A 88 9.87 -27.26 9.01
CA PRO A 88 10.95 -28.09 8.49
C PRO A 88 10.46 -29.47 8.05
N GLY A 89 10.85 -29.89 6.85
CA GLY A 89 10.49 -31.21 6.30
C GLY A 89 9.09 -31.32 5.70
N VAL A 90 8.26 -30.28 5.74
CA VAL A 90 6.96 -30.24 5.04
C VAL A 90 7.18 -29.99 3.54
N THR A 91 6.59 -30.83 2.71
CA THR A 91 6.70 -30.82 1.24
C THR A 91 5.46 -30.26 0.57
N SER A 92 4.29 -30.60 1.11
CA SER A 92 2.99 -30.11 0.66
C SER A 92 2.02 -29.99 1.83
N VAL A 93 1.01 -29.15 1.65
CA VAL A 93 -0.10 -28.98 2.60
C VAL A 93 -1.42 -29.08 1.83
N THR A 94 -2.38 -29.82 2.37
CA THR A 94 -3.74 -29.95 1.85
C THR A 94 -4.73 -29.49 2.91
N TYR A 95 -5.64 -28.60 2.54
CA TYR A 95 -6.80 -28.22 3.33
C TYR A 95 -8.01 -29.06 2.93
N LEU A 96 -8.76 -29.51 3.93
CA LEU A 96 -10.08 -30.10 3.79
C LEU A 96 -11.05 -29.42 4.78
N ASP A 97 -12.21 -29.01 4.29
CA ASP A 97 -13.30 -28.53 5.13
C ASP A 97 -13.70 -29.60 6.16
N PRO A 98 -14.08 -29.19 7.38
CA PRO A 98 -14.28 -30.12 8.49
C PRO A 98 -15.44 -31.08 8.27
N ASP A 99 -16.40 -30.74 7.42
CA ASP A 99 -17.55 -31.57 7.05
C ASP A 99 -17.30 -32.48 5.84
N ILE A 100 -16.03 -32.77 5.56
CA ILE A 100 -15.61 -33.78 4.57
C ILE A 100 -15.38 -35.15 5.22
N PHE A 101 -15.76 -36.21 4.52
CA PHE A 101 -15.35 -37.59 4.82
C PHE A 101 -14.52 -38.16 3.68
N VAL A 102 -13.35 -38.72 3.99
CA VAL A 102 -12.43 -39.34 3.02
C VAL A 102 -12.64 -40.85 2.96
N TYR A 103 -12.93 -41.37 1.77
CA TYR A 103 -13.28 -42.77 1.51
C TYR A 103 -12.18 -43.55 0.78
N ALA A 104 -11.26 -42.87 0.09
CA ALA A 104 -10.14 -43.49 -0.62
C ALA A 104 -8.89 -42.60 -0.59
N PRO A 105 -7.68 -43.14 -0.88
CA PRO A 105 -6.44 -42.37 -0.91
C PRO A 105 -6.49 -41.18 -1.89
N LEU A 106 -5.79 -40.11 -1.54
CA LEU A 106 -5.67 -38.85 -2.27
C LEU A 106 -4.61 -38.92 -3.40
N ASP A 107 -4.50 -40.05 -4.11
CA ASP A 107 -3.47 -40.27 -5.13
C ASP A 107 -3.51 -39.24 -6.28
N GLU A 108 -4.72 -38.85 -6.71
CA GLU A 108 -4.89 -37.82 -7.75
C GLU A 108 -4.45 -36.43 -7.26
N VAL A 109 -4.57 -36.16 -5.95
CA VAL A 109 -4.06 -34.91 -5.36
C VAL A 109 -2.54 -34.90 -5.35
N ARG A 110 -1.90 -36.01 -4.94
CA ARG A 110 -0.44 -36.17 -5.01
C ARG A 110 0.07 -35.98 -6.43
N ARG A 111 -0.55 -36.64 -7.42
CA ARG A 111 -0.17 -36.50 -8.83
C ARG A 111 -0.34 -35.06 -9.33
N GLY A 112 -1.43 -34.39 -8.95
CA GLY A 112 -1.63 -32.96 -9.26
C GLY A 112 -0.54 -32.07 -8.65
N LEU A 113 -0.11 -32.39 -7.43
CA LEU A 113 0.99 -31.72 -6.74
C LEU A 113 2.37 -32.10 -7.27
N ASP A 114 2.53 -33.17 -8.05
CA ASP A 114 3.77 -33.44 -8.78
C ASP A 114 3.87 -32.55 -10.02
N GLU A 115 2.74 -32.28 -10.67
CA GLU A 115 2.65 -31.50 -11.91
C GLU A 115 2.60 -29.98 -11.68
N ALA A 116 1.94 -29.52 -10.62
CA ALA A 116 1.71 -28.10 -10.36
C ALA A 116 1.91 -27.73 -8.88
N PRO A 117 2.32 -26.49 -8.58
CA PRO A 117 2.49 -26.02 -7.20
C PRO A 117 1.16 -25.84 -6.45
N LEU A 118 0.04 -25.73 -7.17
CA LEU A 118 -1.29 -25.52 -6.63
C LEU A 118 -2.28 -26.48 -7.29
N VAL A 119 -3.18 -27.04 -6.48
CA VAL A 119 -4.25 -27.93 -6.92
C VAL A 119 -5.59 -27.42 -6.41
N LEU A 120 -6.54 -27.25 -7.34
CA LEU A 120 -7.91 -26.81 -7.04
C LEU A 120 -8.93 -27.75 -7.68
N ILE A 121 -10.13 -27.78 -7.09
CA ILE A 121 -11.29 -28.52 -7.61
C ILE A 121 -12.41 -27.53 -7.94
N PRO A 122 -12.96 -27.55 -9.16
CA PRO A 122 -14.12 -26.72 -9.50
C PRO A 122 -15.38 -27.27 -8.83
N HIS A 123 -16.32 -26.40 -8.46
CA HIS A 123 -17.64 -26.86 -8.00
C HIS A 123 -18.27 -27.78 -9.05
N LEU A 124 -18.24 -27.34 -10.32
CA LEU A 124 -18.91 -27.99 -11.43
C LEU A 124 -17.92 -28.50 -12.48
N THR A 125 -18.14 -29.73 -12.91
CA THR A 125 -17.48 -30.33 -14.09
C THR A 125 -18.44 -30.47 -15.27
N ARG A 126 -19.68 -29.99 -15.11
CA ARG A 126 -20.77 -30.00 -16.08
C ARG A 126 -21.80 -28.92 -15.72
N PRO A 127 -22.51 -28.33 -16.68
CA PRO A 127 -23.57 -27.35 -16.40
C PRO A 127 -24.72 -27.97 -15.61
N LEU A 128 -25.42 -27.15 -14.81
CA LEU A 128 -26.62 -27.55 -14.09
C LEU A 128 -27.89 -27.25 -14.91
N ALA A 129 -28.81 -28.21 -14.96
CA ALA A 129 -30.02 -28.09 -15.79
C ALA A 129 -31.20 -27.52 -14.99
N GLY A 130 -31.90 -26.52 -15.55
CA GLY A 130 -33.12 -25.96 -14.96
C GLY A 130 -32.89 -24.97 -13.80
N GLU A 131 -34.01 -24.51 -13.22
CA GLU A 131 -34.06 -23.36 -12.31
C GLU A 131 -33.85 -23.68 -10.81
N ALA A 132 -33.74 -24.97 -10.46
CA ALA A 132 -33.50 -25.39 -9.09
C ALA A 132 -32.17 -24.82 -8.57
N ASN A 133 -31.97 -24.77 -7.25
CA ASN A 133 -30.79 -24.27 -6.58
C ASN A 133 -29.90 -25.39 -6.01
N PRO A 134 -28.57 -25.23 -6.06
CA PRO A 134 -27.83 -24.10 -6.64
C PRO A 134 -27.81 -24.19 -8.17
N ASN A 135 -28.20 -23.16 -8.93
CA ASN A 135 -28.01 -23.11 -10.40
C ASN A 135 -26.64 -22.52 -10.78
N ASP A 136 -26.31 -22.46 -12.08
CA ASP A 136 -25.02 -21.92 -12.56
C ASP A 136 -24.77 -20.49 -12.02
N HIS A 137 -25.80 -19.63 -11.96
CA HIS A 137 -25.68 -18.28 -11.39
C HIS A 137 -25.35 -18.31 -9.89
N THR A 138 -25.95 -19.23 -9.13
CA THR A 138 -25.67 -19.41 -7.71
C THR A 138 -24.24 -19.89 -7.47
N ILE A 139 -23.68 -20.70 -8.37
CA ILE A 139 -22.27 -21.11 -8.29
C ILE A 139 -21.35 -19.92 -8.62
N LEU A 140 -21.69 -19.09 -9.61
CA LEU A 140 -20.87 -17.92 -9.95
C LEU A 140 -20.76 -16.91 -8.80
N THR A 141 -21.79 -16.78 -7.97
CA THR A 141 -21.76 -15.88 -6.80
C THR A 141 -20.91 -16.42 -5.66
N SER A 142 -20.77 -17.74 -5.51
CA SER A 142 -19.92 -18.37 -4.49
C SER A 142 -18.48 -18.65 -4.94
N GLY A 143 -18.22 -18.81 -6.24
CA GLY A 143 -16.88 -19.03 -6.82
C GLY A 143 -16.82 -20.24 -7.77
N GLY A 144 -15.95 -20.19 -8.78
CA GLY A 144 -15.76 -21.29 -9.73
C GLY A 144 -15.11 -22.52 -9.10
N PHE A 145 -14.20 -22.30 -8.14
CA PHE A 145 -13.57 -23.34 -7.33
C PHE A 145 -14.25 -23.50 -5.97
N ASN A 146 -14.31 -24.73 -5.46
CA ASN A 146 -14.71 -24.99 -4.08
C ASN A 146 -13.45 -25.02 -3.20
N LEU A 147 -13.37 -24.12 -2.23
CA LEU A 147 -12.26 -24.05 -1.26
C LEU A 147 -12.52 -24.84 0.01
N GLY A 148 -13.50 -25.74 0.01
CA GLY A 148 -13.47 -26.88 0.91
C GLY A 148 -12.32 -27.83 0.62
N PHE A 149 -11.68 -27.68 -0.54
CA PHE A 149 -10.41 -28.31 -0.87
C PHE A 149 -9.41 -27.30 -1.47
N MET A 150 -8.16 -27.39 -1.03
CA MET A 150 -7.01 -26.78 -1.71
C MET A 150 -5.77 -27.56 -1.32
N ALA A 151 -4.88 -27.86 -2.27
CA ALA A 151 -3.57 -28.44 -1.96
C ALA A 151 -2.47 -27.60 -2.59
N ALA A 152 -1.38 -27.41 -1.85
CA ALA A 152 -0.28 -26.56 -2.27
C ALA A 152 1.08 -27.18 -1.92
N ARG A 153 2.02 -27.09 -2.86
CA ARG A 153 3.42 -27.52 -2.70
C ARG A 153 4.24 -26.38 -2.09
N ARG A 154 5.29 -26.72 -1.34
CA ARG A 154 6.19 -25.73 -0.74
C ARG A 154 7.04 -25.06 -1.82
N GLU A 155 6.61 -23.87 -2.25
CA GLU A 155 7.32 -23.04 -3.23
C GLU A 155 7.15 -21.55 -2.96
N ASP A 156 8.13 -20.75 -3.40
CA ASP A 156 8.13 -19.29 -3.22
C ASP A 156 6.90 -18.62 -3.85
N GLN A 157 6.47 -19.08 -5.02
CA GLN A 157 5.26 -18.56 -5.68
C GLN A 157 3.98 -18.83 -4.87
N VAL A 158 3.91 -19.99 -4.19
CA VAL A 158 2.79 -20.32 -3.29
C VAL A 158 2.82 -19.41 -2.08
N PHE A 159 4.00 -19.16 -1.48
CA PHE A 159 4.11 -18.20 -0.38
C PHE A 159 3.67 -16.79 -0.77
N ALA A 160 3.97 -16.34 -1.99
CA ALA A 160 3.50 -15.05 -2.52
C ALA A 160 1.98 -15.02 -2.69
N LEU A 161 1.37 -16.08 -3.23
CA LEU A 161 -0.09 -16.23 -3.32
C LEU A 161 -0.75 -16.17 -1.94
N LEU A 162 -0.19 -16.88 -0.95
CA LEU A 162 -0.71 -16.91 0.42
C LEU A 162 -0.62 -15.55 1.11
N ASP A 163 0.44 -14.79 0.87
CA ASP A 163 0.60 -13.42 1.40
C ASP A 163 -0.44 -12.47 0.81
N TRP A 164 -0.64 -12.51 -0.51
CA TRP A 164 -1.69 -11.75 -1.18
C TRP A 164 -3.08 -12.15 -0.68
N TRP A 165 -3.34 -13.45 -0.53
CA TRP A 165 -4.63 -13.96 -0.07
C TRP A 165 -4.92 -13.54 1.37
N ALA A 166 -3.92 -13.62 2.27
CA ALA A 166 -4.02 -13.10 3.63
C ALA A 166 -4.32 -11.59 3.66
N GLU A 167 -3.70 -10.80 2.76
CA GLU A 167 -3.99 -9.37 2.63
C GLU A 167 -5.45 -9.12 2.27
N LYS A 168 -6.02 -9.87 1.32
CA LYS A 168 -7.44 -9.75 0.94
C LYS A 168 -8.36 -10.22 2.06
N CYS A 169 -8.06 -11.38 2.65
CA CYS A 169 -8.83 -11.93 3.76
C CYS A 169 -8.78 -11.07 5.03
N ARG A 170 -7.85 -10.10 5.13
CA ARG A 170 -7.81 -9.14 6.23
C ARG A 170 -9.13 -8.38 6.42
N PHE A 171 -9.77 -7.96 5.33
CA PHE A 171 -11.01 -7.15 5.36
C PHE A 171 -12.12 -7.63 4.42
N ASP A 172 -11.81 -8.50 3.45
CA ASP A 172 -12.73 -8.95 2.41
C ASP A 172 -12.97 -10.47 2.43
N CYS A 173 -12.86 -11.10 3.60
CA CYS A 173 -13.28 -12.48 3.84
C CYS A 173 -14.69 -12.51 4.44
N ARG A 174 -15.69 -12.10 3.66
CA ARG A 174 -17.06 -11.94 4.13
C ARG A 174 -18.10 -12.40 3.13
N VAL A 175 -19.30 -12.69 3.62
CA VAL A 175 -20.47 -12.92 2.74
C VAL A 175 -21.05 -11.57 2.34
N ASP A 176 -20.76 -11.15 1.11
CA ASP A 176 -21.16 -9.86 0.57
C ASP A 176 -21.28 -9.95 -0.96
N PHE A 177 -22.34 -10.63 -1.41
CA PHE A 177 -22.58 -10.92 -2.83
C PHE A 177 -22.71 -9.66 -3.68
N GLN A 178 -23.22 -8.56 -3.12
CA GLN A 178 -23.39 -7.28 -3.82
C GLN A 178 -22.04 -6.70 -4.27
N ASN A 179 -20.98 -6.93 -3.49
CA ASN A 179 -19.62 -6.51 -3.80
C ASN A 179 -18.79 -7.64 -4.43
N GLY A 180 -19.41 -8.74 -4.85
CA GLY A 180 -18.73 -9.88 -5.47
C GLY A 180 -17.81 -10.64 -4.50
N LEU A 181 -18.16 -10.66 -3.20
CA LEU A 181 -17.40 -11.36 -2.17
C LEU A 181 -18.17 -12.57 -1.63
N PHE A 182 -17.46 -13.68 -1.49
CA PHE A 182 -17.91 -14.86 -0.75
C PHE A 182 -16.74 -15.48 -0.02
N THR A 183 -16.48 -14.97 1.18
CA THR A 183 -15.41 -15.45 2.08
C THR A 183 -14.04 -15.49 1.41
N ASP A 184 -13.22 -16.47 1.75
CA ASP A 184 -11.88 -16.71 1.20
C ASP A 184 -11.93 -17.28 -0.22
N GLN A 185 -12.97 -18.07 -0.52
CA GLN A 185 -13.11 -18.88 -1.73
C GLN A 185 -13.01 -18.09 -3.03
N LYS A 186 -13.76 -16.99 -3.13
CA LYS A 186 -13.89 -16.25 -4.38
C LYS A 186 -12.57 -15.62 -4.86
N TRP A 187 -11.62 -15.41 -3.95
CA TRP A 187 -10.29 -14.93 -4.31
C TRP A 187 -9.50 -15.94 -5.14
N MET A 188 -9.73 -17.25 -4.97
CA MET A 188 -9.01 -18.28 -5.72
C MET A 188 -9.50 -18.44 -7.16
N ASP A 189 -10.59 -17.78 -7.57
CA ASP A 189 -10.94 -17.63 -8.99
C ASP A 189 -9.82 -16.90 -9.76
N LEU A 190 -8.99 -16.10 -9.08
CA LEU A 190 -7.85 -15.39 -9.66
C LEU A 190 -6.55 -16.20 -9.67
N ALA A 191 -6.50 -17.34 -8.97
CA ALA A 191 -5.30 -18.17 -8.87
C ALA A 191 -4.66 -18.54 -10.22
N PRO A 192 -5.41 -18.85 -11.31
CA PRO A 192 -4.81 -19.15 -12.62
C PRO A 192 -3.93 -18.04 -13.20
N GLY A 193 -4.12 -16.79 -12.78
CA GLY A 193 -3.29 -15.65 -13.19
C GLY A 193 -2.17 -15.29 -12.20
N LEU A 194 -2.08 -15.98 -11.07
CA LEU A 194 -1.18 -15.64 -9.95
C LEU A 194 -0.10 -16.70 -9.66
N VAL A 195 -0.23 -17.91 -10.23
CA VAL A 195 0.78 -18.98 -10.16
C VAL A 195 1.19 -19.42 -11.57
N SER A 196 2.40 -19.99 -11.70
CA SER A 196 2.91 -20.44 -13.00
C SER A 196 2.08 -21.57 -13.59
N ASP A 197 1.66 -22.50 -12.73
CA ASP A 197 0.95 -23.72 -13.10
C ASP A 197 -0.11 -24.04 -12.05
N LEU A 198 -1.23 -24.61 -12.51
CA LEU A 198 -2.37 -24.97 -11.68
C LEU A 198 -2.94 -26.30 -12.16
N ALA A 199 -2.96 -27.30 -11.29
CA ALA A 199 -3.68 -28.54 -11.56
C ALA A 199 -5.16 -28.37 -11.16
N ILE A 200 -6.05 -28.50 -12.15
CA ILE A 200 -7.50 -28.49 -11.94
C ILE A 200 -8.01 -29.92 -12.01
N LEU A 201 -8.30 -30.51 -10.84
CA LEU A 201 -8.79 -31.89 -10.77
C LEU A 201 -10.28 -31.94 -11.10
N ARG A 202 -10.64 -32.80 -12.06
CA ARG A 202 -12.03 -32.96 -12.53
C ARG A 202 -12.56 -34.38 -12.30
N ASP A 203 -11.88 -35.18 -11.49
CA ASP A 203 -12.33 -36.54 -11.20
C ASP A 203 -13.69 -36.51 -10.47
N PRO A 204 -14.72 -37.24 -10.96
CA PRO A 204 -16.05 -37.22 -10.35
C PRO A 204 -16.12 -37.85 -8.96
N GLY A 205 -15.05 -38.52 -8.50
CA GLY A 205 -14.88 -39.08 -7.16
C GLY A 205 -14.39 -38.07 -6.11
N LEU A 206 -13.91 -36.89 -6.54
CA LEU A 206 -13.42 -35.82 -5.66
C LEU A 206 -14.51 -34.76 -5.42
N ASP A 207 -14.51 -34.19 -4.22
CA ASP A 207 -15.38 -33.08 -3.78
C ASP A 207 -16.84 -33.24 -4.21
N ILE A 208 -17.40 -34.42 -3.93
CA ILE A 208 -18.79 -34.68 -4.26
C ILE A 208 -19.68 -34.04 -3.20
N ALA A 209 -20.65 -33.25 -3.64
CA ALA A 209 -21.63 -32.63 -2.76
C ALA A 209 -22.94 -32.34 -3.50
N TYR A 210 -23.85 -31.62 -2.83
CA TYR A 210 -25.14 -31.26 -3.39
C TYR A 210 -25.07 -30.48 -4.71
N TRP A 211 -24.00 -29.71 -4.95
CA TRP A 211 -23.85 -28.90 -6.16
C TRP A 211 -23.47 -29.70 -7.42
N ASN A 212 -22.91 -30.91 -7.30
CA ASN A 212 -22.42 -31.67 -8.48
C ASN A 212 -22.93 -33.13 -8.55
N LEU A 213 -23.70 -33.57 -7.56
CA LEU A 213 -24.23 -34.93 -7.48
C LEU A 213 -25.29 -35.24 -8.56
N GLU A 214 -26.04 -34.24 -9.03
CA GLU A 214 -27.04 -34.44 -10.10
C GLU A 214 -26.41 -35.05 -11.36
N GLY A 215 -26.84 -36.25 -11.75
CA GLY A 215 -26.32 -37.00 -12.89
C GLY A 215 -25.06 -37.82 -12.59
N ARG A 216 -24.61 -37.92 -11.34
CA ARG A 216 -23.58 -38.88 -10.88
C ARG A 216 -24.30 -40.10 -10.30
N THR A 217 -23.84 -41.30 -10.61
CA THR A 217 -24.39 -42.53 -10.05
C THR A 217 -23.56 -42.98 -8.87
N LEU A 218 -24.11 -42.84 -7.65
CA LEU A 218 -23.53 -43.35 -6.42
C LEU A 218 -23.91 -44.81 -6.21
N SER A 219 -22.95 -45.64 -5.83
CA SER A 219 -23.15 -47.06 -5.52
C SER A 219 -22.20 -47.52 -4.41
N HIS A 220 -22.56 -48.61 -3.73
CA HIS A 220 -21.73 -49.24 -2.71
C HIS A 220 -21.60 -50.73 -3.02
N GLY A 221 -20.37 -51.20 -3.21
CA GLY A 221 -20.06 -52.60 -3.53
C GLY A 221 -19.06 -53.23 -2.55
N PRO A 222 -18.54 -54.43 -2.86
CA PRO A 222 -17.53 -55.10 -2.04
C PRO A 222 -16.25 -54.28 -1.85
N ASP A 223 -15.88 -53.50 -2.88
CA ASP A 223 -14.69 -52.64 -2.88
C ASP A 223 -14.94 -51.25 -2.28
N GLY A 224 -16.10 -51.02 -1.65
CA GLY A 224 -16.49 -49.74 -1.04
C GLY A 224 -17.36 -48.85 -1.94
N TRP A 225 -17.33 -47.55 -1.64
CA TRP A 225 -18.15 -46.54 -2.32
C TRP A 225 -17.60 -46.17 -3.70
N ARG A 226 -18.49 -46.04 -4.68
CA ARG A 226 -18.15 -45.67 -6.06
C ARG A 226 -19.07 -44.61 -6.61
N VAL A 227 -18.52 -43.72 -7.43
CA VAL A 227 -19.26 -42.74 -8.24
C VAL A 227 -18.89 -42.89 -9.71
N ASN A 228 -19.90 -43.07 -10.55
CA ASN A 228 -19.73 -43.34 -11.99
C ASN A 228 -18.77 -44.53 -12.24
N GLY A 229 -18.81 -45.56 -11.38
CA GLY A 229 -17.95 -46.74 -11.45
C GLY A 229 -16.53 -46.56 -10.89
N ARG A 230 -16.09 -45.33 -10.60
CA ARG A 230 -14.79 -45.01 -9.99
C ARG A 230 -14.88 -44.97 -8.47
N PRO A 231 -13.79 -45.14 -7.71
CA PRO A 231 -13.81 -44.95 -6.26
C PRO A 231 -14.33 -43.56 -5.87
N LEU A 232 -15.18 -43.50 -4.84
CA LEU A 232 -15.48 -42.26 -4.14
C LEU A 232 -14.23 -41.90 -3.33
N VAL A 233 -13.63 -40.74 -3.57
CA VAL A 233 -12.43 -40.30 -2.85
C VAL A 233 -12.82 -39.51 -1.61
N PHE A 234 -13.61 -38.45 -1.77
CA PHE A 234 -14.20 -37.77 -0.62
C PHE A 234 -15.54 -37.11 -0.95
N PHE A 235 -16.41 -37.06 0.05
CA PHE A 235 -17.72 -36.42 -0.02
C PHE A 235 -17.76 -35.24 0.95
N HIS A 236 -18.25 -34.09 0.50
CA HIS A 236 -18.35 -32.86 1.24
C HIS A 236 -19.80 -32.64 1.67
N PHE A 237 -20.08 -32.79 2.97
CA PHE A 237 -21.41 -32.76 3.56
C PHE A 237 -21.86 -31.33 3.92
N SER A 238 -21.59 -30.38 3.02
CA SER A 238 -21.84 -28.95 3.26
C SER A 238 -23.31 -28.67 3.56
N GLY A 239 -23.59 -28.13 4.75
CA GLY A 239 -24.93 -27.81 5.22
C GLY A 239 -25.79 -29.02 5.63
N PHE A 240 -25.18 -30.19 5.85
CA PHE A 240 -25.84 -31.39 6.37
C PHE A 240 -26.24 -31.22 7.85
N ASP A 241 -27.35 -31.85 8.22
CA ASP A 241 -27.89 -31.83 9.59
C ASP A 241 -28.12 -33.28 10.06
N PRO A 242 -27.34 -33.79 11.03
CA PRO A 242 -27.46 -35.18 11.46
C PRO A 242 -28.79 -35.49 12.17
N ALA A 243 -29.59 -34.48 12.55
CA ALA A 243 -30.94 -34.68 13.06
C ALA A 243 -31.97 -34.93 11.94
N ARG A 244 -31.60 -34.65 10.68
CA ARG A 244 -32.42 -34.85 9.48
C ARG A 244 -31.60 -35.56 8.39
N PRO A 245 -31.16 -36.80 8.62
CA PRO A 245 -30.26 -37.53 7.71
C PRO A 245 -30.88 -37.82 6.33
N GLU A 246 -32.19 -37.66 6.17
CA GLU A 246 -32.88 -37.74 4.89
C GLU A 246 -32.65 -36.52 3.98
N VAL A 247 -32.21 -35.39 4.55
CA VAL A 247 -31.94 -34.14 3.81
C VAL A 247 -30.45 -34.04 3.51
N LEU A 248 -30.08 -34.05 2.22
CA LEU A 248 -28.69 -33.95 1.79
C LEU A 248 -27.99 -32.66 2.26
N SER A 249 -28.67 -31.52 2.10
CA SER A 249 -28.17 -30.22 2.51
C SER A 249 -29.30 -29.22 2.62
N LYS A 250 -29.17 -28.26 3.54
CA LYS A 250 -30.06 -27.10 3.64
C LYS A 250 -29.87 -26.06 2.50
N HIS A 251 -28.84 -26.20 1.67
CA HIS A 251 -28.44 -25.22 0.65
C HIS A 251 -28.96 -25.54 -0.77
N GLN A 252 -29.92 -26.45 -0.90
CA GLN A 252 -30.35 -26.97 -2.20
C GLN A 252 -31.83 -27.40 -2.21
N ASP A 253 -32.43 -27.41 -3.39
CA ASP A 253 -33.78 -27.96 -3.66
C ASP A 253 -33.83 -28.90 -4.88
N ARG A 254 -32.66 -29.30 -5.41
CA ARG A 254 -32.50 -30.17 -6.60
C ARG A 254 -32.70 -31.66 -6.33
N ILE A 255 -32.10 -32.15 -5.26
CA ILE A 255 -31.91 -33.58 -5.01
C ILE A 255 -32.82 -34.00 -3.86
N VAL A 256 -33.70 -34.95 -4.16
CA VAL A 256 -34.47 -35.70 -3.17
C VAL A 256 -33.73 -37.00 -2.90
N THR A 257 -33.53 -37.34 -1.62
CA THR A 257 -32.88 -38.58 -1.19
C THR A 257 -33.92 -39.70 -1.08
N PRO A 258 -33.97 -40.69 -2.00
CA PRO A 258 -34.94 -41.76 -1.90
C PRO A 258 -34.58 -42.70 -0.72
N PRO A 259 -35.56 -43.12 0.11
CA PRO A 259 -35.30 -44.09 1.17
C PRO A 259 -34.66 -45.39 0.63
N GLY A 260 -33.65 -45.90 1.32
CA GLY A 260 -32.92 -47.11 0.92
C GLY A 260 -31.94 -46.93 -0.26
N SER A 261 -31.84 -45.73 -0.84
CA SER A 261 -30.84 -45.43 -1.87
C SER A 261 -29.40 -45.47 -1.31
N PRO A 262 -28.38 -45.65 -2.17
CA PRO A 262 -26.98 -45.50 -1.76
C PRO A 262 -26.70 -44.15 -1.08
N LEU A 263 -27.34 -43.06 -1.54
CA LEU A 263 -27.21 -41.74 -0.93
C LEU A 263 -27.79 -41.73 0.50
N ALA A 264 -28.98 -42.28 0.71
CA ALA A 264 -29.60 -42.36 2.04
C ALA A 264 -28.71 -43.10 3.03
N ARG A 265 -28.08 -44.20 2.59
CA ARG A 265 -27.13 -44.95 3.41
C ARG A 265 -25.88 -44.12 3.73
N LEU A 266 -25.29 -43.46 2.73
CA LEU A 266 -24.10 -42.62 2.91
C LEU A 266 -24.35 -41.48 3.92
N LEU A 267 -25.51 -40.82 3.82
CA LEU A 267 -25.92 -39.78 4.76
C LEU A 267 -26.15 -40.32 6.19
N ALA A 268 -26.79 -41.48 6.31
CA ALA A 268 -27.01 -42.13 7.61
C ALA A 268 -25.70 -42.56 8.28
N ASP A 269 -24.74 -43.09 7.49
CA ASP A 269 -23.42 -43.48 7.97
C ASP A 269 -22.65 -42.25 8.50
N TYR A 270 -22.69 -41.12 7.78
CA TYR A 270 -22.07 -39.87 8.23
C TYR A 270 -22.77 -39.26 9.45
N ALA A 271 -24.11 -39.25 9.50
CA ALA A 271 -24.85 -38.81 10.68
C ALA A 271 -24.47 -39.63 11.92
N LYS A 272 -24.38 -40.95 11.78
CA LYS A 272 -23.91 -41.82 12.86
C LYS A 272 -22.50 -41.45 13.30
N ALA A 273 -21.57 -41.24 12.35
CA ALA A 273 -20.20 -40.86 12.67
C ALA A 273 -20.13 -39.53 13.45
N LEU A 274 -20.92 -38.53 13.07
CA LEU A 274 -21.01 -37.26 13.80
C LEU A 274 -21.54 -37.46 15.23
N LEU A 275 -22.61 -38.22 15.39
CA LEU A 275 -23.20 -38.49 16.71
C LEU A 275 -22.25 -39.26 17.62
N ASP A 276 -21.55 -40.28 17.09
CA ASP A 276 -20.56 -41.07 17.81
C ASP A 276 -19.36 -40.22 18.26
N ASN A 277 -19.01 -39.16 17.51
CA ASN A 277 -17.95 -38.21 17.86
C ASN A 277 -18.47 -36.97 18.62
N GLY A 278 -19.65 -37.05 19.23
CA GLY A 278 -20.12 -36.06 20.19
C GLY A 278 -20.75 -34.79 19.58
N HIS A 279 -21.22 -34.84 18.33
CA HIS A 279 -21.82 -33.68 17.66
C HIS A 279 -22.96 -33.02 18.48
N ALA A 280 -23.77 -33.82 19.20
CA ALA A 280 -24.86 -33.31 20.03
C ALA A 280 -24.38 -32.37 21.17
N GLN A 281 -23.17 -32.59 21.68
CA GLN A 281 -22.54 -31.72 22.67
C GLN A 281 -21.78 -30.58 21.99
N ALA A 282 -20.93 -30.91 21.00
CA ALA A 282 -20.09 -29.93 20.31
C ALA A 282 -20.91 -28.78 19.71
N SER A 283 -21.96 -29.10 18.94
CA SER A 283 -22.84 -28.12 18.26
C SER A 283 -23.53 -27.12 19.19
N ARG A 284 -23.63 -27.41 20.50
CA ARG A 284 -24.19 -26.50 21.52
C ARG A 284 -23.17 -25.53 22.08
N THR A 285 -21.88 -25.72 21.79
CA THR A 285 -20.82 -24.82 22.23
C THR A 285 -20.98 -23.48 21.51
N PRO A 286 -21.14 -22.37 22.23
CA PRO A 286 -21.20 -21.06 21.59
C PRO A 286 -19.86 -20.71 20.94
N TYR A 287 -19.92 -20.04 19.80
CA TYR A 287 -18.75 -19.40 19.21
C TYR A 287 -18.13 -18.42 20.22
N ALA A 288 -16.83 -18.53 20.50
CA ALA A 288 -16.18 -17.80 21.59
C ALA A 288 -16.27 -16.28 21.46
N TYR A 289 -16.37 -15.79 20.22
CA TYR A 289 -16.45 -14.37 19.91
C TYR A 289 -17.87 -13.91 19.61
N ALA A 290 -18.90 -14.64 20.06
CA ALA A 290 -20.30 -14.28 19.85
C ALA A 290 -20.80 -13.16 20.77
N ALA A 291 -20.08 -12.84 21.85
CA ALA A 291 -20.45 -11.82 22.83
C ALA A 291 -19.22 -11.02 23.32
N PHE A 292 -19.46 -9.79 23.76
CA PHE A 292 -18.47 -8.99 24.50
C PHE A 292 -18.20 -9.57 25.90
N PRO A 293 -17.13 -9.14 26.60
CA PRO A 293 -16.89 -9.58 27.98
C PRO A 293 -18.02 -9.24 28.95
N SER A 294 -18.86 -8.24 28.64
CA SER A 294 -20.10 -7.92 29.36
C SER A 294 -21.18 -9.02 29.27
N GLY A 295 -21.04 -9.95 28.32
CA GLY A 295 -22.05 -10.94 27.97
C GLY A 295 -23.02 -10.48 26.87
N ARG A 296 -22.94 -9.22 26.40
CA ARG A 296 -23.77 -8.71 25.31
C ARG A 296 -23.41 -9.38 23.97
N PRO A 297 -24.37 -10.02 23.26
CA PRO A 297 -24.15 -10.52 21.91
C PRO A 297 -23.59 -9.47 20.93
N VAL A 298 -22.65 -9.89 20.06
CA VAL A 298 -22.12 -9.04 18.98
C VAL A 298 -22.99 -9.22 17.73
N THR A 299 -23.67 -8.16 17.29
CA THR A 299 -24.55 -8.20 16.11
C THR A 299 -23.78 -8.08 14.81
N GLY A 300 -24.39 -8.49 13.69
CA GLY A 300 -23.84 -8.27 12.35
C GLY A 300 -23.53 -6.79 12.09
N ALA A 301 -24.43 -5.88 12.48
CA ALA A 301 -24.19 -4.45 12.40
C ALA A 301 -22.91 -4.05 13.16
N MET A 302 -22.76 -4.42 14.43
CA MET A 302 -21.54 -4.10 15.19
C MET A 302 -20.26 -4.58 14.48
N ARG A 303 -20.27 -5.81 13.94
CA ARG A 303 -19.14 -6.35 13.17
C ARG A 303 -18.83 -5.51 11.93
N ARG A 304 -19.84 -5.14 11.15
CA ARG A 304 -19.68 -4.31 9.94
C ARG A 304 -19.21 -2.89 10.27
N ARG A 305 -19.66 -2.33 11.40
CA ARG A 305 -19.21 -1.01 11.86
C ARG A 305 -17.74 -1.04 12.26
N ALA A 306 -17.34 -2.08 12.99
CA ALA A 306 -15.95 -2.30 13.36
C ALA A 306 -15.08 -2.57 12.13
N LEU A 307 -15.56 -3.34 11.15
CA LEU A 307 -14.85 -3.58 9.88
C LEU A 307 -14.53 -2.27 9.15
N ARG A 308 -15.52 -1.37 9.02
CA ARG A 308 -15.29 -0.05 8.41
C ARG A 308 -14.23 0.74 9.17
N ALA A 309 -14.33 0.80 10.50
CA ALA A 309 -13.33 1.49 11.31
C ALA A 309 -11.93 0.89 11.14
N ALA A 310 -11.82 -0.44 11.03
CA ALA A 310 -10.55 -1.12 10.82
C ALA A 310 -9.92 -0.76 9.47
N ARG A 311 -10.73 -0.63 8.41
CA ARG A 311 -10.29 -0.14 7.09
C ARG A 311 -9.88 1.33 7.12
N GLU A 312 -10.50 2.13 7.99
CA GLU A 312 -10.15 3.53 8.25
C GLU A 312 -8.93 3.71 9.18
N GLY A 313 -8.29 2.61 9.60
CA GLY A 313 -7.05 2.61 10.37
C GLY A 313 -7.21 2.38 11.88
N LEU A 314 -8.44 2.19 12.39
CA LEU A 314 -8.64 1.83 13.80
C LEU A 314 -8.10 0.43 14.07
N ARG A 315 -7.30 0.29 15.13
CA ARG A 315 -6.70 -0.98 15.50
C ARG A 315 -7.53 -1.67 16.59
N PHE A 316 -7.83 -2.95 16.36
CA PHE A 316 -8.52 -3.83 17.30
C PHE A 316 -7.59 -4.91 17.85
N ASP A 317 -6.34 -4.56 18.17
CA ASP A 317 -5.32 -5.54 18.57
C ASP A 317 -5.71 -6.33 19.84
N ALA A 318 -6.51 -5.72 20.73
CA ALA A 318 -7.04 -6.36 21.94
C ALA A 318 -8.27 -7.25 21.68
N GLY A 319 -8.81 -7.25 20.46
CA GLY A 319 -10.03 -7.95 20.09
C GLY A 319 -11.28 -7.44 20.80
N LEU A 320 -12.26 -8.33 20.97
CA LEU A 320 -13.51 -8.02 21.68
C LEU A 320 -13.23 -7.64 23.13
N SER A 321 -13.54 -6.40 23.50
CA SER A 321 -13.25 -5.83 24.81
C SER A 321 -14.33 -4.84 25.22
N ASN A 322 -14.40 -4.51 26.52
CA ASN A 322 -15.29 -3.46 27.03
C ASN A 322 -15.01 -2.10 26.38
N GLN A 323 -13.78 -1.86 25.92
CA GLN A 323 -13.43 -0.64 25.20
C GLN A 323 -14.07 -0.59 23.80
N VAL A 324 -14.08 -1.73 23.08
CA VAL A 324 -14.74 -1.84 21.77
C VAL A 324 -16.25 -1.72 21.91
N GLU A 325 -16.82 -2.33 22.96
CA GLU A 325 -18.24 -2.20 23.28
C GLU A 325 -18.63 -0.75 23.59
N ALA A 326 -17.90 -0.09 24.50
CA ALA A 326 -18.11 1.32 24.81
C ALA A 326 -17.89 2.23 23.58
N TRP A 327 -16.97 1.88 22.70
CA TRP A 327 -16.77 2.59 21.43
C TRP A 327 -17.98 2.46 20.50
N LEU A 328 -18.60 1.28 20.39
CA LEU A 328 -19.82 1.07 19.61
C LEU A 328 -21.02 1.85 20.16
N ASP A 329 -21.15 1.89 21.49
CA ASP A 329 -22.20 2.62 22.20
C ASP A 329 -21.97 4.13 22.20
N GLY A 330 -20.73 4.56 22.01
CA GLY A 330 -20.39 5.95 21.84
C GLY A 330 -20.96 6.54 20.55
N PRO A 331 -20.97 7.87 20.46
CA PRO A 331 -21.51 8.57 19.30
C PRO A 331 -20.74 8.31 18.02
N ASP A 332 -21.47 8.18 16.92
CA ASP A 332 -20.86 8.15 15.58
C ASP A 332 -20.58 9.57 15.08
N PRO A 333 -19.31 9.91 14.78
CA PRO A 333 -18.97 11.24 14.26
C PRO A 333 -19.59 11.52 12.88
N LEU A 334 -19.91 10.49 12.07
CA LEU A 334 -20.56 10.66 10.77
C LEU A 334 -22.08 10.85 10.89
N GLY A 335 -22.63 10.61 12.08
CA GLY A 335 -24.04 10.82 12.41
C GLY A 335 -24.30 12.13 13.14
N ALA A 336 -23.25 12.85 13.56
CA ALA A 336 -23.31 14.08 14.33
C ALA A 336 -23.82 15.25 13.46
N SER A 337 -24.76 16.03 13.97
CA SER A 337 -25.27 17.22 13.29
C SER A 337 -25.70 18.24 14.35
N GLU A 338 -25.41 19.51 14.12
CA GLU A 338 -25.78 20.57 15.07
C GLU A 338 -27.30 20.61 15.26
N GLY A 339 -27.74 20.76 16.51
CA GLY A 339 -29.16 20.81 16.86
C GLY A 339 -29.91 19.48 16.84
N LEU A 340 -29.29 18.38 16.37
CA LEU A 340 -29.92 17.06 16.31
C LEU A 340 -29.36 16.11 17.40
N PRO A 341 -30.17 15.15 17.90
CA PRO A 341 -29.66 14.15 18.81
C PRO A 341 -28.69 13.21 18.08
N ASP A 342 -27.57 12.94 18.74
CA ASP A 342 -26.56 12.01 18.26
C ASP A 342 -27.09 10.57 18.15
N VAL A 343 -26.43 9.77 17.33
CA VAL A 343 -26.65 8.33 17.23
C VAL A 343 -25.40 7.57 17.64
N THR A 344 -25.56 6.36 18.18
CA THR A 344 -24.42 5.48 18.46
C THR A 344 -23.80 4.98 17.14
N ARG A 345 -22.58 4.41 17.19
CA ARG A 345 -21.94 3.79 16.02
C ARG A 345 -22.72 2.56 15.51
N GLU A 346 -23.34 1.81 16.42
CA GLU A 346 -24.26 0.73 16.05
C GLU A 346 -25.50 1.29 15.33
N MET A 347 -26.11 2.35 15.86
CA MET A 347 -27.29 2.98 15.25
C MET A 347 -26.99 3.51 13.84
N ASP A 348 -25.87 4.23 13.63
CA ASP A 348 -25.48 4.69 12.29
C ASP A 348 -25.34 3.51 11.32
N GLN A 349 -24.78 2.40 11.78
CA GLN A 349 -24.63 1.21 10.98
C GLN A 349 -25.96 0.52 10.65
N VAL A 350 -26.87 0.42 11.62
CA VAL A 350 -28.22 -0.13 11.39
C VAL A 350 -28.95 0.73 10.37
N TRP A 351 -28.85 2.05 10.47
CA TRP A 351 -29.43 2.96 9.46
C TRP A 351 -28.92 2.66 8.05
N ARG A 352 -27.62 2.37 7.89
CA ARG A 352 -27.02 2.12 6.56
C ARG A 352 -27.44 0.79 5.94
N GLU A 353 -27.61 -0.25 6.75
CA GLU A 353 -27.85 -1.62 6.27
C GLU A 353 -29.31 -2.03 6.27
N ASP A 354 -30.12 -1.45 7.16
CA ASP A 354 -31.54 -1.76 7.24
C ASP A 354 -32.31 -0.92 6.20
N ALA A 355 -32.77 -1.58 5.14
CA ALA A 355 -33.44 -0.93 4.02
C ALA A 355 -34.68 -0.13 4.44
N PHE A 356 -35.40 -0.58 5.48
CA PHE A 356 -36.54 0.18 6.02
C PHE A 356 -36.06 1.44 6.71
N ALA A 357 -35.06 1.33 7.60
CA ALA A 357 -34.52 2.50 8.29
C ALA A 357 -33.94 3.54 7.32
N ALA A 358 -33.16 3.09 6.34
CA ALA A 358 -32.57 3.92 5.29
C ALA A 358 -33.63 4.68 4.47
N ALA A 359 -34.76 4.04 4.17
CA ALA A 359 -35.83 4.65 3.39
C ALA A 359 -36.78 5.52 4.22
N ARG A 360 -36.97 5.21 5.51
CA ARG A 360 -37.99 5.86 6.35
C ARG A 360 -37.49 7.09 7.07
N PHE A 361 -36.24 7.10 7.54
CA PHE A 361 -35.73 8.15 8.40
C PHE A 361 -34.69 8.97 7.64
N ALA A 362 -34.91 10.29 7.52
CA ALA A 362 -33.90 11.22 7.04
C ALA A 362 -32.90 11.57 8.16
N ARG A 363 -31.61 11.71 7.81
CA ARG A 363 -30.54 11.96 8.81
C ARG A 363 -30.51 13.40 9.30
N ASP A 364 -30.97 14.34 8.49
CA ASP A 364 -30.91 15.78 8.67
C ASP A 364 -32.21 16.39 9.21
N SER A 365 -33.16 15.56 9.63
CA SER A 365 -34.45 15.97 10.20
C SER A 365 -34.52 15.62 11.68
N LEU A 366 -34.91 16.58 12.52
CA LEU A 366 -35.12 16.34 13.95
C LEU A 366 -36.21 15.30 14.20
N ASP A 367 -37.34 15.44 13.52
CA ASP A 367 -38.49 14.53 13.70
C ASP A 367 -38.11 13.10 13.31
N ASP A 368 -37.42 12.92 12.18
CA ASP A 368 -36.98 11.59 11.76
C ASP A 368 -35.85 11.05 12.64
N ARG A 369 -34.98 11.90 13.18
CA ARG A 369 -33.94 11.47 14.12
C ARG A 369 -34.55 10.96 15.43
N LEU A 370 -35.54 11.67 15.98
CA LEU A 370 -36.27 11.24 17.17
C LEU A 370 -37.08 9.97 16.89
N ALA A 371 -37.74 9.89 15.73
CA ALA A 371 -38.47 8.71 15.31
C ALA A 371 -37.54 7.50 15.11
N PHE A 372 -36.32 7.71 14.59
CA PHE A 372 -35.32 6.66 14.46
C PHE A 372 -34.82 6.15 15.80
N HIS A 373 -34.58 7.04 16.77
CA HIS A 373 -34.26 6.65 18.16
C HIS A 373 -35.34 5.75 18.77
N ALA A 374 -36.61 6.17 18.65
CA ALA A 374 -37.74 5.38 19.14
C ALA A 374 -37.84 4.02 18.43
N TRP A 375 -37.79 4.03 17.09
CA TRP A 375 -37.83 2.81 16.28
C TRP A 375 -36.69 1.86 16.61
N PHE A 376 -35.47 2.37 16.78
CA PHE A 376 -34.31 1.57 17.15
C PHE A 376 -34.54 0.92 18.52
N GLY A 377 -35.08 1.63 19.51
CA GLY A 377 -35.38 1.08 20.83
C GLY A 377 -36.50 0.03 20.85
N GLU A 378 -37.49 0.15 19.96
CA GLU A 378 -38.62 -0.79 19.85
C GLU A 378 -38.35 -1.99 18.93
N ARG A 379 -37.31 -1.89 18.09
CA ARG A 379 -36.92 -2.95 17.16
C ARG A 379 -36.54 -4.22 17.91
N ARG A 380 -37.19 -5.34 17.56
CA ARG A 380 -37.01 -6.65 18.20
C ARG A 380 -35.55 -7.13 18.26
N GLN A 381 -34.74 -6.77 17.27
CA GLN A 381 -33.33 -7.14 17.17
C GLN A 381 -32.41 -6.26 18.04
N THR A 382 -32.91 -5.13 18.55
CA THR A 382 -32.13 -4.23 19.39
C THR A 382 -32.02 -4.80 20.79
N GLN A 383 -30.78 -4.90 21.27
CA GLN A 383 -30.50 -5.41 22.60
C GLN A 383 -30.68 -4.31 23.64
N GLU A 384 -31.06 -4.68 24.86
CA GLU A 384 -31.27 -3.77 25.98
C GLU A 384 -30.13 -2.76 26.18
N ALA A 385 -28.88 -3.23 26.21
CA ALA A 385 -27.71 -2.37 26.36
C ALA A 385 -27.57 -1.34 25.22
N SER A 386 -27.88 -1.74 23.98
CA SER A 386 -27.88 -0.84 22.81
C SER A 386 -28.97 0.22 22.92
N ARG A 387 -30.15 -0.15 23.43
CA ARG A 387 -31.24 0.78 23.70
C ARG A 387 -30.84 1.78 24.77
N GLN A 388 -30.28 1.32 25.89
CA GLN A 388 -29.81 2.18 26.97
C GLN A 388 -28.71 3.14 26.50
N ALA A 389 -27.79 2.69 25.67
CA ALA A 389 -26.77 3.56 25.06
C ALA A 389 -27.41 4.65 24.19
N ALA A 390 -28.37 4.29 23.33
CA ALA A 390 -29.09 5.24 22.50
C ALA A 390 -29.90 6.27 23.33
N GLU A 391 -30.62 5.79 24.35
CA GLU A 391 -31.38 6.61 25.29
C GLU A 391 -30.47 7.57 26.06
N ALA A 392 -29.31 7.12 26.53
CA ALA A 392 -28.33 7.97 27.21
C ALA A 392 -27.84 9.12 26.31
N LEU A 393 -27.61 8.87 25.01
CA LEU A 393 -27.26 9.93 24.07
C LEU A 393 -28.42 10.93 23.85
N LEU A 394 -29.65 10.41 23.76
CA LEU A 394 -30.84 11.23 23.59
C LEU A 394 -31.14 12.10 24.82
N GLU A 395 -30.97 11.55 26.03
CA GLU A 395 -31.11 12.27 27.30
C GLU A 395 -30.03 13.34 27.45
N ALA A 396 -28.77 13.02 27.12
CA ALA A 396 -27.68 13.97 27.17
C ALA A 396 -27.91 15.17 26.22
N TRP A 397 -28.46 14.91 25.03
CA TRP A 397 -28.90 15.96 24.09
C TRP A 397 -30.05 16.80 24.66
N ARG A 398 -31.11 16.17 25.21
CA ARG A 398 -32.24 16.88 25.86
C ARG A 398 -31.79 17.77 27.02
N ALA A 399 -30.80 17.33 27.79
CA ALA A 399 -30.24 18.07 28.91
C ALA A 399 -29.30 19.21 28.48
N GLY A 400 -28.98 19.34 27.19
CA GLY A 400 -27.98 20.30 26.70
C GLY A 400 -26.55 20.01 27.17
N THR A 401 -26.32 18.86 27.81
CA THR A 401 -25.00 18.45 28.32
C THR A 401 -24.07 17.95 27.21
N ARG A 402 -24.64 17.70 26.03
CA ARG A 402 -23.92 17.22 24.87
C ARG A 402 -24.19 18.13 23.68
N HIS A 403 -23.16 18.83 23.26
CA HIS A 403 -23.09 19.40 21.92
C HIS A 403 -22.49 18.32 21.02
N ALA A 404 -23.14 18.04 19.89
CA ALA A 404 -22.48 17.33 18.81
C ALA A 404 -21.13 18.03 18.60
N VAL A 405 -20.00 17.34 18.79
CA VAL A 405 -18.71 17.90 18.42
C VAL A 405 -18.81 18.04 16.90
N PRO A 406 -18.95 19.24 16.34
CA PRO A 406 -19.08 19.40 14.90
C PRO A 406 -17.69 19.06 14.36
N TRP A 407 -17.49 17.80 14.02
CA TRP A 407 -16.35 17.40 13.22
C TRP A 407 -16.52 18.12 11.88
N PRO A 408 -15.56 18.92 11.37
CA PRO A 408 -15.80 19.99 10.40
C PRO A 408 -16.75 19.55 9.28
N GLN A 409 -18.04 19.80 9.50
CA GLN A 409 -19.16 19.46 8.65
C GLN A 409 -20.10 20.63 8.77
N GLU A 410 -19.82 21.65 7.98
CA GLU A 410 -20.87 22.56 7.56
C GLU A 410 -21.58 22.00 6.31
N ASP A 411 -20.98 21.06 5.57
CA ASP A 411 -21.61 20.43 4.41
C ASP A 411 -22.13 19.00 4.67
N ARG A 412 -23.40 18.80 4.32
CA ARG A 412 -24.10 17.51 4.37
C ARG A 412 -23.41 16.47 3.46
N PRO A 413 -23.25 15.20 3.90
CA PRO A 413 -22.74 14.13 3.04
C PRO A 413 -23.52 14.02 1.72
N TRP A 414 -22.82 13.73 0.62
CA TRP A 414 -23.46 13.48 -0.67
C TRP A 414 -24.39 12.26 -0.62
N THR A 415 -25.67 12.46 -0.94
CA THR A 415 -26.71 11.42 -1.00
C THR A 415 -27.33 11.26 -2.41
N GLY A 416 -26.82 12.00 -3.41
CA GLY A 416 -27.31 11.95 -4.79
C GLY A 416 -26.65 10.86 -5.65
N ALA A 417 -26.96 10.86 -6.94
CA ALA A 417 -26.39 9.91 -7.91
C ALA A 417 -24.87 10.10 -8.06
N ALA A 418 -24.12 9.03 -8.35
CA ALA A 418 -22.66 9.13 -8.52
C ALA A 418 -22.22 10.20 -9.53
N ALA A 419 -23.02 10.44 -10.58
CA ALA A 419 -22.74 11.45 -11.60
C ALA A 419 -22.69 12.89 -11.07
N GLY A 420 -23.33 13.20 -9.94
CA GLY A 420 -23.34 14.54 -9.35
C GLY A 420 -22.28 14.76 -8.26
N VAL A 421 -21.45 13.75 -7.97
CA VAL A 421 -20.47 13.84 -6.88
C VAL A 421 -19.38 14.87 -7.16
N GLU A 422 -18.97 15.01 -8.43
CA GLU A 422 -17.96 15.99 -8.84
C GLU A 422 -18.49 17.42 -8.69
N ASP A 423 -19.71 17.68 -9.15
CA ASP A 423 -20.40 18.96 -8.96
C ASP A 423 -20.57 19.28 -7.47
N TRP A 424 -20.89 18.29 -6.65
CA TRP A 424 -20.99 18.48 -5.21
C TRP A 424 -19.64 18.77 -4.54
N LEU A 425 -18.59 18.03 -4.88
CA LEU A 425 -17.24 18.22 -4.32
C LEU A 425 -16.65 19.59 -4.68
N THR A 426 -16.96 20.09 -5.88
CA THR A 426 -16.45 21.37 -6.41
C THR A 426 -17.33 22.57 -6.05
N ALA A 427 -18.57 22.36 -5.64
CA ALA A 427 -19.47 23.44 -5.25
C ALA A 427 -18.99 24.15 -3.96
N PRO A 428 -19.28 25.46 -3.83
CA PRO A 428 -18.98 26.20 -2.60
C PRO A 428 -19.68 25.56 -1.40
N GLY A 429 -18.91 25.27 -0.35
CA GLY A 429 -19.42 24.77 0.92
C GLY A 429 -19.92 25.88 1.85
N GLU A 430 -20.70 25.50 2.87
CA GLU A 430 -20.82 26.30 4.10
C GLU A 430 -19.43 26.27 4.80
N ARG A 431 -18.91 27.42 5.19
CA ARG A 431 -17.45 27.68 5.37
C ARG A 431 -16.98 27.41 6.81
N PRO A 432 -15.88 26.65 7.00
CA PRO A 432 -14.58 27.26 6.68
C PRO A 432 -13.72 26.51 5.65
N LEU A 433 -14.08 25.28 5.25
CA LEU A 433 -13.32 24.44 4.31
C LEU A 433 -14.11 24.11 3.04
N PRO A 434 -13.45 23.87 1.89
CA PRO A 434 -14.11 23.38 0.68
C PRO A 434 -14.67 21.95 0.85
N ARG A 435 -15.77 21.62 0.16
CA ARG A 435 -16.43 20.30 0.26
C ARG A 435 -15.51 19.13 0.05
N ALA A 436 -14.63 19.19 -0.94
CA ALA A 436 -13.64 18.13 -1.18
C ALA A 436 -12.65 17.94 -0.01
N ALA A 437 -12.24 19.02 0.65
CA ALA A 437 -11.37 18.95 1.82
C ALA A 437 -12.12 18.38 3.04
N ALA A 438 -13.35 18.82 3.28
CA ALA A 438 -14.20 18.30 4.33
C ALA A 438 -14.53 16.81 4.12
N ALA A 439 -14.80 16.40 2.89
CA ALA A 439 -15.02 15.01 2.53
C ALA A 439 -13.77 14.16 2.78
N LEU A 440 -12.58 14.65 2.44
CA LEU A 440 -11.34 13.91 2.72
C LEU A 440 -11.07 13.78 4.23
N LEU A 441 -11.30 14.84 4.99
CA LEU A 441 -11.23 14.80 6.45
C LEU A 441 -12.25 13.83 7.06
N SER A 442 -13.45 13.72 6.51
CA SER A 442 -14.50 12.85 7.07
C SER A 442 -14.14 11.37 6.92
N VAL A 443 -13.36 11.00 5.90
CA VAL A 443 -12.95 9.60 5.67
C VAL A 443 -11.57 9.24 6.21
N ARG A 444 -10.66 10.21 6.43
CA ARG A 444 -9.26 9.95 6.84
C ARG A 444 -8.91 10.30 8.28
N SER A 445 -8.88 9.28 9.16
CA SER A 445 -8.57 9.41 10.59
C SER A 445 -7.19 10.01 10.89
N ASP A 446 -6.21 9.77 10.03
CA ASP A 446 -4.85 10.30 10.17
C ASP A 446 -4.78 11.80 9.91
N LEU A 447 -5.52 12.30 8.91
CA LEU A 447 -5.64 13.74 8.67
C LEU A 447 -6.41 14.41 9.79
N ARG A 448 -7.47 13.75 10.29
CA ARG A 448 -8.23 14.21 11.44
C ARG A 448 -7.36 14.41 12.68
N ALA A 449 -6.58 13.41 13.04
CA ALA A 449 -5.69 13.48 14.20
C ALA A 449 -4.59 14.53 14.03
N ARG A 450 -4.12 14.74 12.79
CA ARG A 450 -3.02 15.66 12.49
C ARG A 450 -3.42 17.14 12.51
N PHE A 451 -4.65 17.45 12.10
CA PHE A 451 -5.11 18.83 11.88
C PHE A 451 -6.21 19.25 12.85
N ASP A 452 -6.38 18.53 13.96
CA ASP A 452 -7.31 18.92 15.02
C ASP A 452 -6.95 20.31 15.56
N GLY A 453 -7.92 21.23 15.55
CA GLY A 453 -7.72 22.63 15.94
C GLY A 453 -6.84 23.49 15.02
N ALA A 454 -6.39 22.97 13.86
CA ALA A 454 -5.55 23.73 12.93
C ALA A 454 -6.38 24.72 12.08
N PRO A 455 -5.81 25.88 11.68
CA PRO A 455 -6.47 26.78 10.75
C PRO A 455 -6.75 26.12 9.39
N PRO A 456 -7.88 26.44 8.71
CA PRO A 456 -8.25 25.89 7.40
C PRO A 456 -7.13 26.00 6.34
N GLU A 457 -6.36 27.09 6.38
CA GLU A 457 -5.24 27.39 5.49
C GLU A 457 -4.11 26.36 5.64
N THR A 458 -3.87 25.89 6.87
CA THR A 458 -2.82 24.90 7.18
C THR A 458 -3.19 23.53 6.63
N LEU A 459 -4.46 23.14 6.78
CA LEU A 459 -4.97 21.93 6.16
C LEU A 459 -4.94 22.04 4.64
N PHE A 460 -5.41 23.16 4.09
CA PHE A 460 -5.39 23.39 2.65
C PHE A 460 -3.97 23.26 2.08
N ALA A 461 -2.96 23.85 2.73
CA ALA A 461 -1.55 23.69 2.37
C ALA A 461 -1.08 22.23 2.37
N TRP A 462 -1.52 21.41 3.32
CA TRP A 462 -1.23 19.97 3.35
C TRP A 462 -1.89 19.22 2.18
N LEU A 463 -3.15 19.55 1.90
CA LEU A 463 -3.94 18.91 0.85
C LEU A 463 -3.35 19.19 -0.54
N ILE A 464 -3.00 20.43 -0.83
CA ILE A 464 -2.41 20.81 -2.13
C ILE A 464 -0.92 20.50 -2.23
N GLY A 465 -0.25 20.15 -1.12
CA GLY A 465 1.16 19.77 -1.09
C GLY A 465 1.33 18.24 -1.07
N PRO A 466 1.65 17.64 0.09
CA PRO A 466 1.87 16.20 0.22
C PRO A 466 0.77 15.30 -0.34
N GLU A 467 -0.51 15.63 -0.14
CA GLU A 467 -1.62 14.79 -0.61
C GLU A 467 -1.77 14.87 -2.14
N ALA A 468 -1.71 16.08 -2.71
CA ALA A 468 -1.79 16.27 -4.16
C ALA A 468 -0.56 15.70 -4.89
N GLN A 469 0.64 15.85 -4.33
CA GLN A 469 1.85 15.22 -4.88
C GLN A 469 1.75 13.69 -4.88
N ALA A 470 1.12 13.11 -3.84
CA ALA A 470 0.83 11.67 -3.78
C ALA A 470 -0.41 11.25 -4.57
N ARG A 471 -1.04 12.17 -5.33
CA ARG A 471 -2.26 11.97 -6.12
C ARG A 471 -3.47 11.51 -5.30
N ARG A 472 -3.55 11.92 -4.03
CA ARG A 472 -4.66 11.63 -3.12
C ARG A 472 -5.65 12.80 -2.98
N PHE A 473 -5.29 13.97 -3.49
CA PHE A 473 -6.15 15.14 -3.55
C PHE A 473 -5.91 15.90 -4.86
N ALA A 474 -6.98 16.40 -5.50
CA ALA A 474 -6.86 17.23 -6.69
C ALA A 474 -7.17 18.69 -6.34
N PRO A 475 -6.22 19.63 -6.47
CA PRO A 475 -6.44 21.05 -6.16
C PRO A 475 -7.62 21.68 -6.92
N ALA A 476 -7.93 21.18 -8.11
CA ALA A 476 -9.07 21.61 -8.92
C ALA A 476 -10.44 21.36 -8.27
N LEU A 477 -10.53 20.46 -7.29
CA LEU A 477 -11.77 20.14 -6.56
C LEU A 477 -12.20 21.24 -5.57
N VAL A 478 -11.39 22.27 -5.38
CA VAL A 478 -11.76 23.44 -4.56
C VAL A 478 -12.19 24.56 -5.50
N ASP A 479 -13.34 25.19 -5.31
CA ASP A 479 -13.76 26.31 -6.16
C ASP A 479 -12.75 27.46 -6.18
N GLY A 480 -12.70 28.22 -7.29
CA GLY A 480 -11.68 29.26 -7.48
C GLY A 480 -11.69 30.38 -6.44
N ALA A 481 -12.86 30.77 -5.92
CA ALA A 481 -12.94 31.82 -4.90
C ALA A 481 -12.45 31.33 -3.53
N ALA A 482 -12.72 30.07 -3.20
CA ALA A 482 -12.17 29.43 -2.00
C ALA A 482 -10.66 29.19 -2.11
N ARG A 483 -10.15 28.76 -3.28
CA ARG A 483 -8.70 28.59 -3.51
C ARG A 483 -7.94 29.89 -3.24
N LEU A 484 -8.40 31.02 -3.79
CA LEU A 484 -7.73 32.32 -3.59
C LEU A 484 -7.76 32.77 -2.12
N ARG A 485 -8.89 32.57 -1.43
CA ARG A 485 -9.02 32.90 -0.01
C ARG A 485 -8.10 32.05 0.88
N LEU A 486 -8.07 30.73 0.64
CA LEU A 486 -7.28 29.78 1.44
C LEU A 486 -5.79 29.82 1.10
N SER A 487 -5.43 30.34 -0.07
CA SER A 487 -4.03 30.57 -0.46
C SER A 487 -3.37 31.66 0.37
N ASP A 488 -4.16 32.55 1.00
CA ASP A 488 -3.71 33.64 1.87
C ASP A 488 -2.58 34.48 1.27
N GLY A 489 -2.82 35.03 0.07
CA GLY A 489 -1.83 35.83 -0.65
C GLY A 489 -0.55 35.05 -1.01
N GLY A 490 -0.68 33.73 -1.14
CA GLY A 490 0.39 32.77 -1.43
C GLY A 490 1.04 32.14 -0.20
N ALA A 491 0.70 32.55 1.04
CA ALA A 491 1.33 32.00 2.24
C ALA A 491 1.11 30.48 2.38
N SER A 492 -0.11 29.99 2.14
CA SER A 492 -0.43 28.56 2.19
C SER A 492 0.24 27.77 1.08
N LEU A 493 0.46 28.39 -0.09
CA LEU A 493 1.18 27.78 -1.21
C LEU A 493 2.66 27.57 -0.85
N ILE A 494 3.29 28.55 -0.20
CA ILE A 494 4.66 28.40 0.33
C ILE A 494 4.70 27.36 1.44
N GLN A 495 3.68 27.32 2.31
CA GLN A 495 3.57 26.32 3.36
C GLN A 495 3.44 24.89 2.81
N ALA A 496 2.73 24.71 1.69
CA ALA A 496 2.64 23.42 0.99
C ALA A 496 4.02 22.94 0.52
N ALA A 497 4.85 23.82 -0.02
CA ALA A 497 6.25 23.51 -0.38
C ALA A 497 7.08 23.10 0.85
N ARG A 498 6.90 23.79 1.99
CA ARG A 498 7.57 23.40 3.24
C ARG A 498 7.17 22.00 3.70
N PHE A 499 5.89 21.65 3.60
CA PHE A 499 5.43 20.31 3.97
C PHE A 499 5.99 19.22 3.05
N ALA A 500 6.07 19.48 1.75
CA ALA A 500 6.65 18.53 0.80
C ALA A 500 8.16 18.31 1.03
N HIS A 501 8.88 19.35 1.48
CA HIS A 501 10.31 19.32 1.77
C HIS A 501 10.65 19.10 3.25
N ALA A 502 9.77 18.44 4.02
CA ALA A 502 9.97 18.27 5.46
C ALA A 502 11.27 17.55 5.87
N ALA A 503 11.89 16.79 4.95
CA ALA A 503 13.17 16.12 5.16
C ALA A 503 14.39 17.04 5.00
N GLU A 504 14.23 18.25 4.44
CA GLU A 504 15.27 19.25 4.20
C GLU A 504 14.99 20.52 5.02
N PRO A 505 15.28 20.54 6.33
CA PRO A 505 15.07 21.73 7.14
C PRO A 505 16.02 22.87 6.73
N GLY A 506 15.51 24.11 6.71
CA GLY A 506 16.32 25.32 6.49
C GLY A 506 16.39 25.86 5.06
N LEU A 507 15.49 25.44 4.17
CA LEU A 507 15.37 26.02 2.83
C LEU A 507 15.10 27.52 2.88
N SER A 508 15.78 28.28 2.01
CA SER A 508 15.59 29.73 1.94
C SER A 508 14.17 30.09 1.46
N PRO A 509 13.62 31.25 1.85
CA PRO A 509 12.31 31.71 1.37
C PRO A 509 12.20 31.71 -0.15
N LEU A 510 13.27 32.09 -0.85
CA LEU A 510 13.33 32.09 -2.31
C LEU A 510 13.24 30.67 -2.88
N LYS A 511 13.96 29.70 -2.31
CA LYS A 511 13.92 28.31 -2.79
C LYS A 511 12.53 27.70 -2.57
N LEU A 512 11.88 27.99 -1.45
CA LEU A 512 10.49 27.58 -1.21
C LEU A 512 9.50 28.20 -2.20
N GLN A 513 9.68 29.47 -2.54
CA GLN A 513 8.84 30.14 -3.54
C GLN A 513 9.04 29.55 -4.94
N ILE A 514 10.28 29.29 -5.34
CA ILE A 514 10.60 28.69 -6.63
C ILE A 514 10.05 27.26 -6.70
N SER A 515 10.28 26.44 -5.68
CA SER A 515 9.73 25.09 -5.59
C SER A 515 8.20 25.09 -5.65
N ALA A 516 7.52 25.96 -4.89
CA ALA A 516 6.07 26.06 -4.93
C ALA A 516 5.55 26.41 -6.35
N GLY A 517 6.15 27.39 -7.02
CA GLY A 517 5.67 27.87 -8.32
C GLY A 517 6.07 27.04 -9.53
N TYR A 518 7.24 26.40 -9.50
CA TYR A 518 7.84 25.75 -10.67
C TYR A 518 8.13 24.26 -10.46
N GLY A 519 8.01 23.75 -9.24
CA GLY A 519 8.29 22.36 -8.85
C GLY A 519 7.07 21.64 -8.31
N LEU A 520 6.90 21.72 -6.99
CA LEU A 520 5.79 21.11 -6.27
C LEU A 520 4.46 21.45 -6.93
N GLY A 521 4.17 22.73 -7.20
CA GLY A 521 2.88 23.12 -7.77
C GLY A 521 2.61 22.48 -9.14
N VAL A 522 3.66 22.25 -9.93
CA VAL A 522 3.56 21.56 -11.23
C VAL A 522 3.29 20.07 -11.02
N ARG A 523 4.05 19.40 -10.15
CA ARG A 523 3.87 17.97 -9.83
C ARG A 523 2.54 17.68 -9.15
N ALA A 524 2.07 18.59 -8.31
CA ALA A 524 0.81 18.50 -7.57
C ALA A 524 -0.41 18.94 -8.40
N GLY A 525 -0.22 19.37 -9.65
CA GLY A 525 -1.32 19.76 -10.54
C GLY A 525 -2.08 21.00 -10.07
N TRP A 526 -1.36 22.01 -9.56
CA TRP A 526 -1.97 23.29 -9.18
C TRP A 526 -2.57 23.99 -10.39
N THR A 527 -3.68 24.68 -10.15
CA THR A 527 -4.38 25.43 -11.19
C THR A 527 -3.62 26.71 -11.55
N SER A 528 -3.88 27.26 -12.75
CA SER A 528 -3.15 28.42 -13.27
C SER A 528 -3.27 29.68 -12.40
N ASP A 529 -4.37 29.84 -11.65
CA ASP A 529 -4.58 30.89 -10.65
C ASP A 529 -3.60 30.75 -9.47
N MET A 530 -3.46 29.55 -8.90
CA MET A 530 -2.53 29.28 -7.80
C MET A 530 -1.07 29.48 -8.22
N LEU A 531 -0.70 28.97 -9.40
CA LEU A 531 0.65 29.14 -9.94
C LEU A 531 0.96 30.63 -10.14
N ARG A 532 0.02 31.41 -10.66
CA ARG A 532 0.20 32.86 -10.85
C ARG A 532 0.43 33.59 -9.54
N GLU A 533 -0.30 33.23 -8.49
CA GLU A 533 -0.20 33.84 -7.17
C GLU A 533 1.19 33.67 -6.54
N VAL A 534 1.77 32.48 -6.62
CA VAL A 534 3.11 32.20 -6.05
C VAL A 534 4.25 32.64 -6.97
N ARG A 535 4.08 32.55 -8.29
CA ARG A 535 5.09 32.98 -9.27
C ARG A 535 5.26 34.49 -9.29
N ARG A 536 4.20 35.26 -8.99
CA ARG A 536 4.22 36.74 -9.07
C ARG A 536 4.80 37.19 -10.41
N ASP A 537 5.89 37.97 -10.39
CA ASP A 537 6.56 38.46 -11.60
C ASP A 537 7.60 37.47 -12.17
N GLY A 538 7.73 36.25 -11.63
CA GLY A 538 8.79 35.31 -11.98
C GLY A 538 8.84 34.94 -13.46
N ASP A 539 7.68 34.88 -14.11
CA ASP A 539 7.53 34.58 -15.54
C ASP A 539 7.79 35.80 -16.44
N HIS A 540 7.85 37.02 -15.87
CA HIS A 540 8.06 38.22 -16.66
C HIS A 540 9.47 38.26 -17.26
N PRO A 541 9.61 38.63 -18.55
CA PRO A 541 10.91 38.77 -19.19
C PRO A 541 11.67 39.97 -18.62
N VAL A 542 12.95 39.78 -18.32
CA VAL A 542 13.86 40.88 -17.99
C VAL A 542 14.35 41.49 -19.29
N GLY A 543 13.81 42.66 -19.66
CA GLY A 543 14.02 43.28 -20.98
C GLY A 543 15.49 43.43 -21.39
N SER A 544 16.35 43.89 -20.47
CA SER A 544 17.79 44.05 -20.71
C SER A 544 18.55 42.74 -20.90
N LEU A 545 17.99 41.60 -20.48
CA LEU A 545 18.61 40.29 -20.53
C LEU A 545 17.96 39.34 -21.55
N SER A 546 16.80 39.70 -22.12
CA SER A 546 15.97 38.83 -22.97
C SER A 546 16.40 38.74 -24.44
N SER A 547 17.67 39.03 -24.73
CA SER A 547 18.30 38.83 -26.04
C SER A 547 19.58 38.00 -25.85
N PRO A 548 19.88 36.98 -26.68
CA PRO A 548 19.14 36.56 -27.88
C PRO A 548 17.95 35.64 -27.61
N TYR A 549 17.61 35.36 -26.35
CA TYR A 549 16.47 34.51 -25.98
C TYR A 549 15.75 35.06 -24.73
N PRO A 550 14.47 34.71 -24.50
CA PRO A 550 13.71 35.18 -23.35
C PRO A 550 14.37 34.82 -22.01
N PHE A 551 14.51 35.80 -21.12
CA PHE A 551 15.14 35.60 -19.82
C PHE A 551 14.15 35.96 -18.70
N PRO A 552 13.37 34.99 -18.18
CA PRO A 552 12.36 35.28 -17.15
C PRO A 552 13.02 35.61 -15.80
N ARG A 553 12.36 36.45 -15.00
CA ARG A 553 12.87 36.93 -13.70
C ARG A 553 13.23 35.81 -12.74
N VAL A 554 12.58 34.65 -12.79
CA VAL A 554 12.94 33.49 -11.97
C VAL A 554 14.40 33.05 -12.16
N LEU A 555 14.94 33.14 -13.39
CA LEU A 555 16.35 32.82 -13.64
C LEU A 555 17.28 33.88 -13.01
N LEU A 556 16.84 35.13 -13.01
CA LEU A 556 17.57 36.23 -12.39
C LEU A 556 17.58 36.10 -10.87
N TRP A 557 16.46 35.72 -10.25
CA TRP A 557 16.37 35.49 -8.80
C TRP A 557 17.38 34.45 -8.31
N ILE A 558 17.50 33.32 -9.03
CA ILE A 558 18.49 32.29 -8.72
C ILE A 558 19.91 32.88 -8.76
N TRP A 559 20.20 33.64 -9.82
CA TRP A 559 21.50 34.28 -10.01
C TRP A 559 21.82 35.33 -8.94
N GLU A 560 20.88 36.23 -8.64
CA GLU A 560 21.02 37.28 -7.62
C GLU A 560 21.17 36.70 -6.20
N SER A 561 20.59 35.53 -5.95
CA SER A 561 20.68 34.88 -4.64
C SER A 561 22.06 34.30 -4.31
N ARG A 562 22.94 34.15 -5.32
CA ARG A 562 24.19 33.40 -5.20
C ARG A 562 25.40 34.15 -5.77
N PRO A 563 26.29 34.70 -4.91
CA PRO A 563 27.49 35.43 -5.35
C PRO A 563 28.43 34.63 -6.25
N ASP A 564 28.47 33.31 -6.09
CA ASP A 564 29.31 32.44 -6.90
C ASP A 564 28.77 32.27 -8.33
N LEU A 565 27.44 32.15 -8.51
CA LEU A 565 26.80 32.16 -9.83
C LEU A 565 27.01 33.51 -10.54
N GLN A 566 27.00 34.61 -9.78
CA GLN A 566 27.28 35.95 -10.32
C GLN A 566 28.68 36.07 -10.90
N ARG A 567 29.65 35.45 -10.23
CA ARG A 567 31.04 35.43 -10.66
C ARG A 567 31.28 34.50 -11.85
N LEU A 568 30.72 33.29 -11.80
CA LEU A 568 30.92 32.25 -12.81
C LEU A 568 30.16 32.56 -14.11
N PHE A 569 29.02 33.23 -14.00
CA PHE A 569 28.14 33.51 -15.11
C PHE A 569 27.77 34.99 -15.17
N PRO A 570 28.55 35.83 -15.89
CA PRO A 570 28.20 37.24 -16.06
C PRO A 570 26.99 37.37 -17.00
N VAL A 571 25.78 37.30 -16.45
CA VAL A 571 24.50 37.28 -17.20
C VAL A 571 24.23 38.57 -17.98
N HIS A 572 25.00 39.63 -17.78
CA HIS A 572 24.92 40.83 -18.63
C HIS A 572 25.51 40.59 -20.04
N THR A 573 26.33 39.56 -20.21
CA THR A 573 26.87 39.14 -21.52
C THR A 573 26.05 38.00 -22.14
N ALA A 574 25.93 37.96 -23.47
CA ALA A 574 25.21 36.89 -24.17
C ALA A 574 25.83 35.50 -23.94
N LEU A 575 27.17 35.41 -23.94
CA LEU A 575 27.88 34.16 -23.67
C LEU A 575 27.70 33.70 -22.22
N GLY A 576 27.74 34.63 -21.25
CA GLY A 576 27.48 34.33 -19.84
C GLY A 576 26.07 33.77 -19.61
N ARG A 577 25.06 34.34 -20.27
CA ARG A 577 23.67 33.84 -20.25
C ARG A 577 23.55 32.41 -20.80
N LEU A 578 24.18 32.12 -21.94
CA LEU A 578 24.16 30.77 -22.52
C LEU A 578 24.86 29.74 -21.62
N ARG A 579 25.99 30.11 -20.99
CA ARG A 579 26.69 29.24 -20.03
C ARG A 579 25.85 29.01 -18.77
N TYR A 580 25.18 30.04 -18.29
CA TYR A 580 24.26 29.95 -17.15
C TYR A 580 23.06 29.05 -17.47
N LEU A 581 22.44 29.22 -18.63
CA LEU A 581 21.34 28.38 -19.09
C LEU A 581 21.77 26.91 -19.20
N ARG A 582 23.00 26.65 -19.64
CA ARG A 582 23.56 25.30 -19.68
C ARG A 582 23.73 24.71 -18.29
N TRP A 583 24.22 25.49 -17.32
CA TRP A 583 24.32 25.05 -15.93
C TRP A 583 22.94 24.77 -15.32
N LEU A 584 21.97 25.65 -15.56
CA LEU A 584 20.58 25.47 -15.11
C LEU A 584 19.99 24.16 -15.64
N ILE A 585 20.10 23.90 -16.96
CA ILE A 585 19.60 22.66 -17.58
C ILE A 585 20.40 21.43 -17.11
N GLY A 586 21.69 21.58 -16.82
CA GLY A 586 22.58 20.50 -16.40
C GLY A 586 22.43 20.05 -14.93
N GLY A 587 21.76 20.84 -14.08
CA GLY A 587 21.56 20.49 -12.67
C GLY A 587 20.99 21.60 -11.81
N GLY A 588 21.15 22.87 -12.21
CA GLY A 588 20.63 24.00 -11.43
C GLY A 588 19.10 24.02 -11.27
N PHE A 589 18.33 23.56 -12.27
CA PHE A 589 16.88 23.42 -12.11
C PHE A 589 16.51 22.37 -11.07
N ALA A 590 17.23 21.23 -11.02
CA ALA A 590 17.01 20.22 -9.99
C ALA A 590 17.35 20.74 -8.58
N GLU A 591 18.41 21.53 -8.43
CA GLU A 591 18.81 22.14 -7.15
C GLU A 591 17.69 23.00 -6.54
N TYR A 592 16.94 23.71 -7.38
CA TYR A 592 15.84 24.60 -6.97
C TYR A 592 14.46 23.95 -7.06
N ASP A 593 14.40 22.63 -7.30
CA ASP A 593 13.16 21.89 -7.49
C ASP A 593 12.28 22.49 -8.59
N ILE A 594 12.84 22.72 -9.78
CA ILE A 594 12.13 23.24 -10.96
C ILE A 594 11.88 22.10 -11.95
N GLU A 595 10.61 21.89 -12.29
CA GLU A 595 10.21 21.06 -13.42
C GLU A 595 10.34 21.85 -14.73
N THR A 596 10.92 21.24 -15.76
CA THR A 596 11.09 21.92 -17.06
C THR A 596 9.76 22.29 -17.69
N ASP A 597 8.73 21.49 -17.45
CA ASP A 597 7.38 21.68 -17.96
C ASP A 597 6.65 22.82 -17.22
N GLY A 598 7.20 23.25 -16.08
CA GLY A 598 6.71 24.39 -15.30
C GLY A 598 7.21 25.75 -15.77
N LEU A 599 8.28 25.80 -16.57
CA LEU A 599 8.91 27.04 -17.01
C LEU A 599 8.08 27.75 -18.10
N PRO A 600 8.25 29.07 -18.28
CA PRO A 600 7.57 29.81 -19.35
C PRO A 600 7.81 29.20 -20.74
N GLU A 601 6.74 29.02 -21.51
CA GLU A 601 6.81 28.48 -22.88
C GLU A 601 7.74 29.31 -23.77
N SER A 602 7.79 30.62 -23.56
CA SER A 602 8.68 31.53 -24.28
C SER A 602 10.16 31.15 -24.12
N LEU A 603 10.55 30.66 -22.94
CA LEU A 603 11.90 30.16 -22.68
C LEU A 603 12.08 28.75 -23.25
N THR A 604 11.18 27.81 -22.94
CA THR A 604 11.35 26.39 -23.29
C THR A 604 11.24 26.13 -24.79
N HIS A 605 10.46 26.92 -25.53
CA HIS A 605 10.37 26.87 -26.99
C HIS A 605 11.46 27.69 -27.71
N SER A 606 12.34 28.38 -26.98
CA SER A 606 13.42 29.14 -27.60
C SER A 606 14.49 28.22 -28.21
N ALA A 607 15.06 28.64 -29.34
CA ALA A 607 16.16 27.92 -30.00
C ALA A 607 17.38 27.74 -29.07
N ALA A 608 17.64 28.72 -28.18
CA ALA A 608 18.72 28.66 -27.20
C ALA A 608 18.48 27.55 -26.17
N PHE A 609 17.25 27.41 -25.65
CA PHE A 609 16.90 26.36 -24.71
C PHE A 609 16.98 24.96 -25.36
N ALA A 610 16.43 24.81 -26.57
CA ALA A 610 16.50 23.56 -27.32
C ALA A 610 17.95 23.13 -27.62
N THR A 611 18.77 24.06 -28.14
CA THR A 611 20.18 23.80 -28.46
C THR A 611 21.00 23.47 -27.21
N THR A 612 20.74 24.19 -26.11
CA THR A 612 21.43 23.95 -24.83
C THR A 612 21.03 22.60 -24.24
N ARG A 613 19.74 22.25 -24.26
CA ARG A 613 19.24 20.94 -23.83
C ARG A 613 19.85 19.80 -24.65
N LEU A 614 20.01 19.97 -25.96
CA LEU A 614 20.74 19.02 -26.80
C LEU A 614 22.23 18.96 -26.43
N SER A 615 22.87 20.09 -26.09
CA SER A 615 24.27 20.10 -25.67
C SER A 615 24.53 19.42 -24.33
N VAL A 616 23.53 19.42 -23.43
CA VAL A 616 23.57 18.70 -22.14
C VAL A 616 23.23 17.23 -22.36
N ARG A 617 22.20 16.91 -23.18
CA ARG A 617 21.85 15.52 -23.54
C ARG A 617 22.95 14.80 -24.33
N ASN A 618 23.62 15.50 -25.25
CA ASN A 618 24.74 14.96 -26.03
C ASN A 618 26.06 14.87 -25.23
N ALA A 619 26.10 15.39 -23.99
CA ALA A 619 27.18 15.11 -23.05
C ALA A 619 27.00 13.76 -22.35
N ALA A 620 25.83 13.12 -22.46
CA ALA A 620 25.65 11.71 -22.15
C ALA A 620 25.81 10.89 -23.44
N PRO A 621 26.93 10.19 -23.67
CA PRO A 621 26.90 9.14 -24.67
C PRO A 621 25.87 8.11 -24.20
N THR A 622 24.94 7.75 -25.07
CA THR A 622 24.15 6.52 -24.93
C THR A 622 25.10 5.34 -25.00
N ALA A 623 25.79 5.07 -23.89
CA ALA A 623 26.61 3.90 -23.71
C ALA A 623 25.69 2.75 -23.29
N ARG A 624 25.75 1.66 -24.07
CA ARG A 624 25.33 0.33 -23.65
C ARG A 624 25.79 0.08 -22.21
N ALA A 625 24.97 -0.63 -21.44
CA ALA A 625 25.26 -1.15 -20.11
C ALA A 625 26.51 -2.04 -20.08
N GLY A 626 27.69 -1.41 -20.15
CA GLY A 626 29.00 -1.98 -19.91
C GLY A 626 29.59 -1.31 -18.66
N ARG A 627 30.39 -2.05 -17.90
CA ARG A 627 31.09 -1.51 -16.71
C ARG A 627 31.86 -0.22 -17.08
N PRO A 628 31.80 0.84 -16.24
CA PRO A 628 32.51 2.09 -16.49
C PRO A 628 34.01 1.82 -16.61
N ALA A 629 34.69 2.57 -17.49
CA ALA A 629 36.13 2.44 -17.65
C ALA A 629 36.82 2.92 -16.37
N ARG A 630 37.61 2.04 -15.74
CA ARG A 630 38.34 2.37 -14.51
C ARG A 630 39.64 3.08 -14.85
N ILE A 631 39.89 4.20 -14.20
CA ILE A 631 41.10 5.03 -14.40
C ILE A 631 41.72 5.41 -13.06
N ALA A 632 43.00 5.77 -13.09
CA ALA A 632 43.72 6.11 -11.87
C ALA A 632 43.24 7.45 -11.29
N ALA A 633 43.08 8.49 -12.11
CA ALA A 633 42.60 9.78 -11.62
C ALA A 633 41.93 10.70 -12.65
N VAL A 634 41.11 11.62 -12.14
CA VAL A 634 40.66 12.82 -12.86
C VAL A 634 41.21 14.05 -12.15
N VAL A 635 41.87 14.95 -12.88
CA VAL A 635 42.33 16.23 -12.30
C VAL A 635 41.55 17.39 -12.88
N VAL A 636 41.01 18.22 -12.00
CA VAL A 636 40.28 19.43 -12.32
C VAL A 636 41.23 20.62 -12.29
N VAL A 637 41.31 21.34 -13.41
CA VAL A 637 42.18 22.51 -13.57
C VAL A 637 41.39 23.70 -14.10
N GLU A 638 41.81 24.92 -13.75
CA GLU A 638 41.11 26.13 -14.20
C GLU A 638 41.24 26.33 -15.71
N THR A 639 42.46 26.24 -16.27
CA THR A 639 42.72 26.35 -17.71
C THR A 639 43.83 25.39 -18.11
N LEU A 640 43.69 24.77 -19.28
CA LEU A 640 44.64 23.77 -19.76
C LEU A 640 45.92 24.45 -20.29
N THR A 641 47.09 23.92 -19.91
CA THR A 641 48.39 24.37 -20.41
C THR A 641 48.99 23.32 -21.35
N LYS A 642 49.88 23.73 -22.28
CA LYS A 642 50.46 22.83 -23.30
C LYS A 642 51.18 21.62 -22.69
N ASP A 643 51.72 21.77 -21.48
CA ASP A 643 52.49 20.73 -20.79
C ASP A 643 51.59 19.67 -20.12
N MET A 644 50.31 19.98 -19.88
CA MET A 644 49.31 19.05 -19.30
C MET A 644 48.79 18.00 -20.29
N ALA A 645 49.05 18.18 -21.59
CA ALA A 645 48.69 17.21 -22.62
C ALA A 645 49.56 15.94 -22.60
N ALA A 646 50.68 15.94 -21.86
CA ALA A 646 51.66 14.87 -21.80
C ALA A 646 51.52 13.94 -20.57
N TRP A 647 50.39 13.99 -19.87
CA TRP A 647 50.15 13.18 -18.66
C TRP A 647 50.03 11.68 -18.96
N PRO A 648 50.35 10.80 -17.98
CA PRO A 648 50.38 9.35 -18.18
C PRO A 648 49.05 8.78 -18.68
N ASN A 649 49.12 7.65 -19.41
CA ASN A 649 47.95 6.87 -19.80
C ASN A 649 47.16 6.47 -18.54
N GLY A 650 45.87 6.83 -18.46
CA GLY A 650 45.01 6.54 -17.30
C GLY A 650 44.64 7.74 -16.43
N VAL A 651 44.99 8.98 -16.83
CA VAL A 651 44.55 10.22 -16.17
C VAL A 651 43.70 11.06 -17.11
N LEU A 652 42.56 11.57 -16.64
CA LEU A 652 41.74 12.53 -17.37
C LEU A 652 41.90 13.95 -16.82
N VAL A 653 41.72 14.94 -17.69
CA VAL A 653 41.74 16.35 -17.30
C VAL A 653 40.37 16.97 -17.52
N PHE A 654 39.85 17.62 -16.49
CA PHE A 654 38.64 18.43 -16.56
C PHE A 654 39.00 19.91 -16.52
N GLU A 655 38.74 20.62 -17.62
CA GLU A 655 39.00 22.06 -17.75
C GLU A 655 37.78 22.85 -17.27
N ALA A 656 37.82 23.35 -16.03
CA ALA A 656 36.69 24.01 -15.38
C ALA A 656 36.25 25.29 -16.12
N ALA A 657 37.19 26.07 -16.68
CA ALA A 657 36.85 27.31 -17.39
C ALA A 657 36.00 27.09 -18.65
N CYS A 658 35.97 25.89 -19.23
CA CYS A 658 35.09 25.58 -20.37
C CYS A 658 34.19 24.36 -20.17
N GLY A 659 34.27 23.70 -19.02
CA GLY A 659 33.46 22.54 -18.65
C GLY A 659 33.70 21.33 -19.55
N LYS A 660 34.94 21.07 -19.96
CA LYS A 660 35.28 19.96 -20.86
C LYS A 660 36.14 18.91 -20.17
N LEU A 661 35.65 17.67 -20.18
CA LEU A 661 36.41 16.47 -19.83
C LEU A 661 37.16 15.96 -21.06
N ARG A 662 38.47 15.71 -20.95
CA ARG A 662 39.33 15.34 -22.08
C ARG A 662 40.21 14.14 -21.77
N ARG A 663 40.40 13.28 -22.77
CA ARG A 663 41.48 12.28 -22.80
C ARG A 663 42.72 12.87 -23.50
N PRO A 664 43.94 12.45 -23.11
CA PRO A 664 45.17 12.82 -23.81
C PRO A 664 45.18 12.40 -25.29
N ASP A 665 44.47 11.31 -25.64
CA ASP A 665 44.40 10.75 -27.00
C ASP A 665 43.26 11.34 -27.86
N GLY A 666 42.42 12.23 -27.31
CA GLY A 666 41.30 12.86 -28.01
C GLY A 666 40.05 11.98 -28.20
N ALA A 667 39.99 10.77 -27.65
CA ALA A 667 38.79 9.93 -27.73
C ALA A 667 37.64 10.46 -26.83
N PRO A 668 36.36 10.25 -27.22
CA PRO A 668 35.22 10.62 -26.38
C PRO A 668 35.24 9.87 -25.05
N VAL A 669 34.84 10.57 -23.99
CA VAL A 669 34.83 10.03 -22.62
C VAL A 669 33.40 9.59 -22.27
N GLY A 670 33.21 8.30 -21.99
CA GLY A 670 31.96 7.73 -21.48
C GLY A 670 31.87 7.82 -19.96
N GLU A 671 31.05 6.98 -19.32
CA GLU A 671 31.06 6.85 -17.86
C GLU A 671 32.42 6.32 -17.37
N VAL A 672 32.94 6.94 -16.32
CA VAL A 672 34.28 6.67 -15.78
C VAL A 672 34.19 6.46 -14.29
N ALA A 673 34.88 5.44 -13.79
CA ALA A 673 35.15 5.26 -12.37
C ALA A 673 36.63 5.58 -12.13
N ALA A 674 36.92 6.67 -11.42
CA ALA A 674 38.27 7.08 -11.06
C ALA A 674 38.61 6.61 -9.65
N ASP A 675 39.82 6.13 -9.42
CA ASP A 675 40.25 5.84 -8.06
C ASP A 675 40.41 7.15 -7.25
N MET A 676 40.78 8.25 -7.92
CA MET A 676 40.95 9.57 -7.28
C MET A 676 40.49 10.77 -8.13
N ALA A 677 39.84 11.75 -7.51
CA ALA A 677 39.55 13.07 -8.08
C ALA A 677 40.43 14.14 -7.42
N ILE A 678 41.17 14.92 -8.21
CA ILE A 678 42.08 15.95 -7.70
C ILE A 678 41.59 17.33 -8.14
N PHE A 679 41.23 18.18 -7.18
CA PHE A 679 40.79 19.55 -7.43
C PHE A 679 41.98 20.51 -7.33
N ALA A 680 42.54 20.90 -8.48
CA ALA A 680 43.62 21.89 -8.59
C ALA A 680 43.09 23.29 -8.98
N THR A 681 41.80 23.55 -8.77
CA THR A 681 41.15 24.86 -8.83
C THR A 681 41.15 25.51 -7.45
N ARG A 682 40.75 26.80 -7.35
CA ARG A 682 40.61 27.44 -6.03
C ARG A 682 39.62 26.65 -5.16
N PRO A 683 39.86 26.52 -3.84
CA PRO A 683 39.02 25.74 -2.94
C PRO A 683 37.51 26.07 -3.01
N ALA A 684 37.18 27.35 -3.21
CA ALA A 684 35.81 27.83 -3.36
C ALA A 684 35.02 27.18 -4.52
N PHE A 685 35.71 26.62 -5.52
CA PHE A 685 35.09 26.03 -6.70
C PHE A 685 34.91 24.52 -6.63
N ALA A 686 35.53 23.85 -5.65
CA ALA A 686 35.48 22.39 -5.52
C ALA A 686 34.05 21.80 -5.53
N PRO A 687 33.04 22.40 -4.86
CA PRO A 687 31.65 21.91 -4.95
C PRO A 687 31.08 21.96 -6.37
N ALA A 688 31.29 23.07 -7.08
CA ALA A 688 30.77 23.25 -8.44
C ALA A 688 31.49 22.35 -9.45
N ASP A 689 32.80 22.16 -9.26
CA ASP A 689 33.63 21.26 -10.06
C ASP A 689 33.23 19.79 -9.85
N ALA A 690 32.97 19.37 -8.61
CA ALA A 690 32.51 18.02 -8.28
C ALA A 690 31.16 17.69 -8.92
N ILE A 691 30.19 18.62 -8.83
CA ILE A 691 28.89 18.47 -9.49
C ILE A 691 29.07 18.37 -11.00
N SER A 692 29.97 19.18 -11.57
CA SER A 692 30.26 19.15 -13.00
C SER A 692 30.84 17.80 -13.42
N LEU A 693 31.73 17.19 -12.62
CA LEU A 693 32.26 15.84 -12.88
C LEU A 693 31.16 14.78 -12.85
N ILE A 694 30.28 14.80 -11.84
CA ILE A 694 29.14 13.87 -11.72
C ILE A 694 28.22 13.99 -12.94
N ALA A 695 27.93 15.23 -13.37
CA ALA A 695 27.12 15.49 -14.56
C ALA A 695 27.76 14.98 -15.87
N HIS A 696 29.08 14.79 -15.89
CA HIS A 696 29.81 14.15 -17.00
C HIS A 696 29.95 12.62 -16.84
N GLY A 697 29.23 12.01 -15.89
CA GLY A 697 29.26 10.56 -15.68
C GLY A 697 30.53 10.05 -15.00
N VAL A 698 31.25 10.92 -14.30
CA VAL A 698 32.45 10.54 -13.52
C VAL A 698 32.03 10.18 -12.10
N ARG A 699 32.47 9.01 -11.63
CA ARG A 699 32.41 8.58 -10.24
C ARG A 699 33.83 8.44 -9.70
N TRP A 700 34.05 8.70 -8.41
CA TRP A 700 35.36 8.52 -7.80
C TRP A 700 35.29 7.87 -6.43
N GLU A 701 36.37 7.20 -6.01
CA GLU A 701 36.48 6.58 -4.69
C GLU A 701 37.04 7.55 -3.63
N ARG A 702 38.03 8.39 -4.01
CA ARG A 702 38.66 9.38 -3.13
C ARG A 702 38.79 10.74 -3.79
N ALA A 703 38.85 11.81 -3.00
CA ALA A 703 39.04 13.18 -3.48
C ALA A 703 40.16 13.91 -2.74
N ALA A 704 40.98 14.68 -3.46
CA ALA A 704 42.05 15.49 -2.90
C ALA A 704 41.99 16.93 -3.42
N GLY A 705 42.23 17.91 -2.54
CA GLY A 705 42.43 19.31 -2.93
C GLY A 705 43.92 19.62 -3.09
N ALA A 706 44.37 20.04 -4.27
CA ALA A 706 45.76 20.46 -4.51
C ALA A 706 45.82 21.99 -4.58
N TRP A 707 46.02 22.63 -3.42
CA TRP A 707 45.78 24.07 -3.24
C TRP A 707 47.00 24.78 -2.67
N ALA A 708 47.28 25.97 -3.18
CA ALA A 708 48.32 26.83 -2.62
C ALA A 708 47.94 27.30 -1.21
N SER A 709 48.93 27.47 -0.34
CA SER A 709 48.73 27.80 1.08
C SER A 709 47.98 29.12 1.28
N ASP A 710 48.16 30.09 0.38
CA ASP A 710 47.48 31.39 0.41
C ASP A 710 45.96 31.25 0.21
N GLY A 711 45.53 30.36 -0.69
CA GLY A 711 44.12 30.05 -0.93
C GLY A 711 43.47 29.26 0.21
N LEU A 712 44.26 28.57 1.02
CA LEU A 712 43.82 27.77 2.16
C LEU A 712 43.64 28.58 3.43
N CYS A 713 44.63 29.41 3.74
CA CYS A 713 44.68 30.18 4.98
C CYS A 713 43.56 31.25 5.10
N GLY A 714 42.71 31.43 4.07
CA GLY A 714 41.52 32.29 4.08
C GLY A 714 40.16 31.58 4.16
N LEU A 715 40.12 30.25 4.31
CA LEU A 715 38.88 29.47 4.40
C LEU A 715 38.41 29.31 5.85
N ALA A 716 37.12 29.51 6.10
CA ALA A 716 36.53 29.19 7.39
C ALA A 716 36.33 27.67 7.56
N ASP A 717 36.30 27.18 8.81
CA ASP A 717 36.14 25.76 9.15
C ASP A 717 34.84 25.14 8.62
N GLY A 718 33.78 25.94 8.46
CA GLY A 718 32.48 25.52 7.90
C GLY A 718 32.37 25.64 6.38
N HIS A 719 33.47 25.92 5.67
CA HIS A 719 33.42 26.15 4.24
C HIS A 719 33.05 24.85 3.46
N PRO A 720 32.11 24.89 2.50
CA PRO A 720 31.60 23.69 1.82
C PRO A 720 32.67 22.80 1.18
N ALA A 721 33.78 23.40 0.73
CA ALA A 721 34.91 22.68 0.14
C ALA A 721 35.43 21.51 1.00
N TRP A 722 35.37 21.62 2.34
CA TRP A 722 35.81 20.56 3.26
C TRP A 722 34.96 19.29 3.19
N GLY A 723 33.71 19.40 2.71
CA GLY A 723 32.82 18.26 2.49
C GLY A 723 33.10 17.48 1.20
N PHE A 724 33.88 18.03 0.27
CA PHE A 724 34.10 17.45 -1.06
C PHE A 724 35.50 16.83 -1.26
N VAL A 725 36.42 17.01 -0.31
CA VAL A 725 37.77 16.44 -0.37
C VAL A 725 38.07 15.63 0.88
N ASP A 726 38.80 14.53 0.72
CA ASP A 726 39.23 13.66 1.80
C ASP A 726 40.58 14.09 2.40
N GLU A 727 41.45 14.67 1.58
CA GLU A 727 42.78 15.16 1.96
C GLU A 727 43.17 16.43 1.20
N VAL A 728 44.11 17.20 1.76
CA VAL A 728 44.62 18.43 1.15
C VAL A 728 46.12 18.37 0.95
N TRP A 729 46.56 18.76 -0.24
CA TRP A 729 47.95 18.88 -0.66
C TRP A 729 48.27 20.34 -0.90
N THR A 730 49.33 20.85 -0.28
CA THR A 730 49.68 22.27 -0.33
C THR A 730 51.18 22.48 -0.35
N ASP A 731 51.64 23.58 -0.95
CA ASP A 731 53.06 23.91 -1.08
C ASP A 731 53.74 24.25 0.25
N ARG A 732 52.97 24.63 1.28
CA ARG A 732 53.43 24.78 2.67
C ARG A 732 52.33 24.38 3.67
N PRO A 733 52.67 23.80 4.83
CA PRO A 733 51.67 23.52 5.88
C PRO A 733 51.02 24.83 6.37
N CYS A 734 49.68 24.91 6.40
CA CYS A 734 48.93 25.95 7.12
C CYS A 734 48.43 25.33 8.45
N ASP A 735 48.79 25.90 9.59
CA ASP A 735 48.38 25.43 10.94
C ASP A 735 46.86 25.53 11.20
N HIS A 736 46.14 26.27 10.36
CA HIS A 736 44.69 26.52 10.47
C HIS A 736 43.83 25.73 9.46
N ALA A 737 44.45 24.89 8.61
CA ALA A 737 43.73 24.09 7.62
C ALA A 737 43.38 22.71 8.17
N ALA A 738 42.39 22.59 9.06
CA ALA A 738 41.87 21.27 9.43
C ALA A 738 40.39 21.33 9.83
N PRO A 739 39.58 20.37 9.34
CA PRO A 739 39.65 19.01 9.92
C PRO A 739 40.23 17.90 9.03
N ARG A 740 40.78 18.19 7.82
CA ARG A 740 41.31 17.17 6.88
C ARG A 740 42.84 17.00 6.99
N PRO A 741 43.40 15.80 6.68
CA PRO A 741 44.85 15.59 6.67
C PRO A 741 45.55 16.43 5.59
N VAL A 742 46.61 17.15 5.98
CA VAL A 742 47.39 18.04 5.11
C VAL A 742 48.74 17.40 4.76
N ARG A 743 49.10 17.40 3.48
CA ARG A 743 50.38 16.90 2.95
C ARG A 743 51.09 17.95 2.11
N ALA A 744 52.41 17.85 2.01
CA ALA A 744 53.23 18.86 1.34
C ALA A 744 53.50 18.53 -0.13
N LEU A 745 53.35 19.54 -0.99
CA LEU A 745 53.85 19.58 -2.36
C LEU A 745 55.21 20.31 -2.35
N SER A 746 56.17 19.84 -3.15
CA SER A 746 57.45 20.51 -3.36
C SER A 746 57.26 21.83 -4.12
N PRO A 747 57.69 22.98 -3.58
CA PRO A 747 57.58 24.27 -4.28
C PRO A 747 58.53 24.40 -5.48
N GLU A 748 59.56 23.54 -5.59
CA GLU A 748 60.57 23.59 -6.65
C GLU A 748 60.23 22.70 -7.87
N ALA A 749 59.22 21.84 -7.75
CA ALA A 749 58.78 20.94 -8.82
C ALA A 749 57.48 21.42 -9.47
N PRO A 750 57.28 21.28 -10.79
CA PRO A 750 56.00 21.55 -11.42
C PRO A 750 54.89 20.70 -10.79
N LEU A 751 53.72 21.30 -10.49
CA LEU A 751 52.56 20.60 -9.92
C LEU A 751 52.24 19.32 -10.70
N GLN A 752 52.40 19.35 -12.02
CA GLN A 752 52.20 18.22 -12.93
C GLN A 752 53.08 17.00 -12.60
N ALA A 753 54.35 17.20 -12.28
CA ALA A 753 55.29 16.12 -11.94
C ALA A 753 54.97 15.51 -10.56
N GLN A 754 54.40 16.30 -9.67
CA GLN A 754 54.03 15.89 -8.32
C GLN A 754 52.70 15.14 -8.28
N LEU A 755 51.73 15.59 -9.09
CA LEU A 755 50.46 14.89 -9.31
C LEU A 755 50.67 13.49 -9.91
N ALA A 756 51.69 13.28 -10.74
CA ALA A 756 52.02 11.95 -11.25
C ALA A 756 52.45 10.97 -10.13
N GLY A 757 53.17 11.45 -9.11
CA GLY A 757 53.55 10.65 -7.93
C GLY A 757 52.37 10.34 -7.00
N LEU A 758 51.40 11.26 -6.93
CA LEU A 758 50.16 11.09 -6.17
C LEU A 758 49.28 9.98 -6.73
N ILE A 759 49.25 9.86 -8.06
CA ILE A 759 48.41 8.91 -8.78
C ILE A 759 49.03 7.50 -8.78
N ALA A 760 50.34 7.37 -8.54
CA ALA A 760 51.07 6.10 -8.51
C ALA A 760 51.14 5.42 -7.13
N ALA A 761 50.76 6.13 -6.06
CA ALA A 761 50.74 5.65 -4.67
C ALA A 761 49.31 5.33 -4.22
#